data_AF-A0A151B961-F1
#
_entry.id   AF-A0A151B961-F1
#
_cell.length_a   1.000
_cell.length_b   1.000
_cell.length_c   1.000
_cell.angle_alpha   90.00
_cell.angle_beta   90.00
_cell.angle_gamma   90.00
#
_symmetry.space_group_name_H-M   'P 1'
#
loop_
_entity.id
_entity.type
_entity.pdbx_description
1 polymer ?
#
loop_
_entity_poly.entity_id
_entity_poly.type
_entity_poly.pdbx_seq_one_letter_code
_entity_poly.pdbx_strand_id
1 'polypeptide(L)'
;APFCDLCCLCTYGKCDLSGGKRGACGIDIKTQQARIVLLACCIGASTHTAHARHLLERLLLKYGEDHPINLGPEVECEMPHTRLVCGMRPKTIGDLTYILDYCEEQIAQCLAACHTGQEGDYVDFESKALHVSMIDHVAMEVADVEQIVTYGFPKGDPNAPLTEIGTGVVDVTKPLTLAIGHNVAPSIEIIDYMRKNGLGDPGQTIEVAGLCCTAHDITRYTDQAKIIGPMSYELRYIRSGIADVIVLDEQCIRTDAVEEAWRVSTPVIAANERACYGLPDLTEMPVEAIVNKLVNREVKGVAIFDPEKVGAVATLTALRMQPLRKKYKVIPSIKQIKDAASKCTFCSKCRRNCPWDLPTDEAVNAAKNGNIDLLAQLYDRCIGCGRCEEACPQQIEVHSLIVAASERKFRTEKYKVRTGRGPILDTEIREVGAPIVLGEIPGVVAYVGCANWPTPMTDVGRMAYEFARRGFIVTSTGCSAMAISFYKDEEGRSPYEVFGGGFLRGELSNEGSCVANPHISDACIKIAYIYARRKLRGNYEEIADYILNRVGACGVAWGAMSQKAASIATGFNRIGVPVIVGPQGLKYRRLYLGRVEDEESFKVYDARTAERVFVGPAPEHLVYVAETVEECMTWTAKLCIRPSDTTKGRMIKLTNYVDLYRKFYGKLPEDLPSLVRTEADIPITFKDEIMEFLKAKGWQPHPMPSIDPTLLERLIRVKKV
;
A
#
# COMPACT_ATOMS: atom_id res chain seq x y z
N ALA A 1 -17.93 11.87 -5.26
CA ALA A 1 -19.30 11.30 -5.16
C ALA A 1 -19.57 10.96 -3.70
N PRO A 2 -20.67 11.46 -3.09
CA PRO A 2 -20.98 11.14 -1.70
C PRO A 2 -21.14 9.64 -1.48
N PHE A 3 -20.48 9.09 -0.45
CA PHE A 3 -20.71 7.71 -0.03
C PHE A 3 -21.94 7.58 0.89
N CYS A 4 -22.28 8.68 1.57
CA CYS A 4 -23.43 8.82 2.44
C CYS A 4 -23.94 10.26 2.35
N ASP A 5 -25.24 10.43 2.23
CA ASP A 5 -25.91 11.73 2.15
C ASP A 5 -26.23 12.33 3.53
N LEU A 6 -25.78 11.69 4.61
CA LEU A 6 -26.03 12.13 5.98
C LEU A 6 -24.75 12.63 6.65
N CYS A 7 -24.90 13.62 7.54
CA CYS A 7 -23.89 13.96 8.54
C CYS A 7 -24.37 13.52 9.93
N CYS A 8 -23.57 12.67 10.58
CA CYS A 8 -23.84 12.13 11.93
C CYS A 8 -22.74 12.44 12.94
N LEU A 9 -21.95 13.51 12.74
CA LEU A 9 -20.79 13.82 13.59
C LEU A 9 -21.14 14.44 14.95
N CYS A 10 -22.28 15.10 15.11
CA CYS A 10 -22.64 15.76 16.37
C CYS A 10 -24.11 15.52 16.74
N THR A 11 -24.48 15.96 17.94
CA THR A 11 -25.81 15.77 18.55
C THR A 11 -26.92 16.62 17.93
N TYR A 12 -26.59 17.63 17.12
CA TYR A 12 -27.59 18.27 16.25
C TYR A 12 -28.02 17.36 15.08
N GLY A 13 -27.22 16.34 14.75
CA GLY A 13 -27.53 15.36 13.72
C GLY A 13 -28.53 14.29 14.17
N LYS A 14 -28.90 13.36 13.29
CA LYS A 14 -28.41 13.19 11.92
C LYS A 14 -28.99 14.26 10.98
N CYS A 15 -28.12 14.97 10.27
CA CYS A 15 -28.51 15.95 9.25
C CYS A 15 -28.58 15.27 7.88
N ASP A 16 -29.69 15.45 7.16
CA ASP A 16 -29.83 15.08 5.75
C ASP A 16 -29.25 16.16 4.84
N LEU A 17 -28.23 15.82 4.06
CA LEU A 17 -27.53 16.70 3.13
C LEU A 17 -27.91 16.44 1.66
N SER A 18 -28.88 15.55 1.41
CA SER A 18 -29.34 15.22 0.06
C SER A 18 -29.86 16.45 -0.69
N GLY A 19 -29.68 16.46 -2.02
CA GLY A 19 -30.14 17.56 -2.87
C GLY A 19 -29.47 18.91 -2.60
N GLY A 20 -28.29 18.94 -1.96
CA GLY A 20 -27.56 20.17 -1.67
C GLY A 20 -28.04 20.90 -0.41
N LYS A 21 -28.81 20.23 0.45
CA LYS A 21 -29.18 20.75 1.78
C LYS A 21 -27.95 21.02 2.63
N ARG A 22 -28.11 21.92 3.61
CA ARG A 22 -27.13 22.17 4.66
C ARG A 22 -27.55 21.47 5.94
N GLY A 23 -26.56 20.99 6.70
CA GLY A 23 -26.79 20.49 8.05
C GLY A 23 -27.09 21.62 9.02
N ALA A 24 -27.46 21.27 10.25
CA ALA A 24 -27.82 22.24 11.30
C ALA A 24 -26.71 23.26 11.60
N CYS A 25 -25.44 22.89 11.44
CA CYS A 25 -24.30 23.79 11.60
C CYS A 25 -23.92 24.57 10.32
N GLY A 26 -24.72 24.46 9.25
CA GLY A 26 -24.51 25.17 7.98
C GLY A 26 -23.62 24.44 6.97
N ILE A 27 -22.97 23.33 7.32
CA ILE A 27 -22.13 22.56 6.37
C ILE A 27 -22.97 21.94 5.25
N ASP A 28 -22.52 22.05 4.00
CA ASP A 28 -23.15 21.36 2.87
C ASP A 28 -22.52 20.00 2.58
N ILE A 29 -23.09 19.26 1.62
CA ILE A 29 -22.64 17.91 1.29
C ILE A 29 -21.20 17.88 0.75
N LYS A 30 -20.77 18.89 -0.03
CA LYS A 30 -19.44 18.91 -0.64
C LYS A 30 -18.38 19.10 0.44
N THR A 31 -18.57 20.12 1.27
CA THR A 31 -17.68 20.41 2.42
C THR A 31 -17.67 19.23 3.39
N GLN A 32 -18.81 18.57 3.63
CA GLN A 32 -18.86 17.37 4.46
C GLN A 32 -18.04 16.21 3.87
N GLN A 33 -18.11 15.95 2.56
CA GLN A 33 -17.29 14.88 1.98
C GLN A 33 -15.79 15.20 2.12
N ALA A 34 -15.37 16.44 1.87
CA ALA A 34 -13.98 16.87 2.05
C ALA A 34 -13.53 16.75 3.52
N ARG A 35 -14.41 17.06 4.48
CA ARG A 35 -14.15 16.82 5.91
C ARG A 35 -13.93 15.34 6.24
N ILE A 36 -14.71 14.44 5.64
CA ILE A 36 -14.50 12.98 5.81
C ILE A 36 -13.18 12.52 5.18
N VAL A 37 -12.77 13.13 4.06
CA VAL A 37 -11.47 12.86 3.42
C VAL A 37 -10.33 13.31 4.34
N LEU A 38 -10.41 14.52 4.90
CA LEU A 38 -9.42 15.00 5.88
C LEU A 38 -9.36 14.06 7.10
N LEU A 39 -10.51 13.64 7.65
CA LEU A 39 -10.54 12.67 8.75
C LEU A 39 -9.84 11.35 8.38
N ALA A 40 -10.07 10.82 7.17
CA ALA A 40 -9.38 9.63 6.70
C ALA A 40 -7.88 9.86 6.59
N CYS A 41 -7.44 11.02 6.08
CA CYS A 41 -6.02 11.36 5.99
C CYS A 41 -5.37 11.54 7.37
N CYS A 42 -6.06 12.17 8.33
CA CYS A 42 -5.62 12.28 9.73
C CYS A 42 -5.49 10.89 10.37
N ILE A 43 -6.47 10.00 10.21
CA ILE A 43 -6.38 8.63 10.76
C ILE A 43 -5.16 7.90 10.15
N GLY A 44 -4.95 8.01 8.84
CA GLY A 44 -3.80 7.42 8.16
C GLY A 44 -2.46 7.95 8.70
N ALA A 45 -2.32 9.28 8.76
CA ALA A 45 -1.13 9.95 9.28
C ALA A 45 -0.86 9.60 10.76
N SER A 46 -1.88 9.69 11.62
CA SER A 46 -1.76 9.29 13.04
C SER A 46 -1.31 7.85 13.19
N THR A 47 -1.74 6.96 12.29
CA THR A 47 -1.39 5.55 12.35
C THR A 47 0.10 5.33 12.07
N HIS A 48 0.67 5.99 11.06
CA HIS A 48 2.10 5.88 10.79
C HIS A 48 2.96 6.66 11.79
N THR A 49 2.52 7.84 12.23
CA THR A 49 3.23 8.62 13.27
C THR A 49 3.25 7.87 14.60
N ALA A 50 2.15 7.26 15.02
CA ALA A 50 2.12 6.50 16.27
C ALA A 50 2.98 5.23 16.19
N HIS A 51 3.04 4.57 15.03
CA HIS A 51 3.98 3.48 14.79
C HIS A 51 5.43 3.96 14.97
N ALA A 52 5.81 5.06 14.30
CA ALA A 52 7.14 5.66 14.39
C ALA A 52 7.48 6.02 15.85
N ARG A 53 6.56 6.70 16.55
CA ARG A 53 6.78 7.11 17.94
C ARG A 53 7.02 5.92 18.86
N HIS A 54 6.15 4.92 18.78
CA HIS A 54 6.24 3.74 19.63
C HIS A 54 7.54 2.96 19.39
N LEU A 55 7.94 2.85 18.13
CA LEU A 55 9.21 2.21 17.79
C LEU A 55 10.40 3.07 18.26
N LEU A 56 10.42 4.37 17.99
CA LEU A 56 11.47 5.28 18.43
C LEU A 56 11.71 5.22 19.93
N GLU A 57 10.66 5.32 20.75
CA GLU A 57 10.78 5.26 22.22
C GLU A 57 11.49 3.98 22.68
N ARG A 58 11.13 2.83 22.10
CA ARG A 58 11.78 1.55 22.40
C ARG A 58 13.23 1.53 21.91
N LEU A 59 13.50 2.04 20.71
CA LEU A 59 14.83 2.05 20.12
C LEU A 59 15.78 2.98 20.88
N LEU A 60 15.29 4.13 21.37
CA LEU A 60 16.04 5.03 22.25
C LEU A 60 16.45 4.33 23.53
N LEU A 61 15.54 3.58 24.17
CA LEU A 61 15.85 2.80 25.36
C LEU A 61 16.87 1.69 25.09
N LYS A 62 16.82 1.04 23.92
CA LYS A 62 17.65 -0.13 23.60
C LYS A 62 19.03 0.22 23.02
N TYR A 63 19.12 1.26 22.20
CA TYR A 63 20.33 1.62 21.44
C TYR A 63 20.92 2.98 21.85
N GLY A 64 20.16 3.83 22.57
CA GLY A 64 20.58 5.16 22.99
C GLY A 64 20.37 6.24 21.92
N GLU A 65 20.22 7.49 22.37
CA GLU A 65 19.96 8.67 21.52
C GLU A 65 21.03 8.92 20.45
N ASP A 66 22.28 8.55 20.74
CA ASP A 66 23.44 8.78 19.86
C ASP A 66 23.59 7.74 18.74
N HIS A 67 22.70 6.74 18.66
CA HIS A 67 22.78 5.73 17.61
C HIS A 67 22.67 6.39 16.22
N PRO A 68 23.65 6.20 15.33
CA PRO A 68 23.75 6.99 14.11
C PRO A 68 22.74 6.57 13.05
N ILE A 69 22.18 7.55 12.34
CA ILE A 69 21.45 7.32 11.09
C ILE A 69 22.49 7.07 9.99
N ASN A 70 22.74 5.80 9.71
CA ASN A 70 23.70 5.38 8.69
C ASN A 70 23.06 4.39 7.71
N LEU A 71 22.64 4.91 6.56
CA LEU A 71 22.05 4.15 5.45
C LEU A 71 23.10 3.66 4.42
N GLY A 72 24.39 3.71 4.77
CA GLY A 72 25.48 3.29 3.91
C GLY A 72 26.02 4.40 3.00
N PRO A 73 27.14 4.15 2.31
CA PRO A 73 27.88 5.17 1.56
C PRO A 73 27.18 5.62 0.27
N GLU A 74 26.22 4.84 -0.23
CA GLU A 74 25.48 5.13 -1.46
C GLU A 74 24.18 5.89 -1.22
N VAL A 75 23.94 6.35 0.02
CA VAL A 75 22.77 7.14 0.40
C VAL A 75 23.25 8.39 1.18
N GLU A 76 23.60 9.47 0.47
CA GLU A 76 24.00 10.75 1.09
C GLU A 76 22.80 11.66 1.40
N CYS A 77 21.70 11.47 0.66
CA CYS A 77 20.40 12.04 0.96
C CYS A 77 19.53 11.04 1.73
N GLU A 78 19.79 10.90 3.04
CA GLU A 78 19.24 9.82 3.88
C GLU A 78 17.72 9.92 4.10
N MET A 79 17.22 11.14 4.30
CA MET A 79 15.81 11.41 4.64
C MET A 79 15.27 12.62 3.84
N PRO A 80 14.97 12.46 2.54
CA PRO A 80 14.53 13.56 1.68
C PRO A 80 13.24 14.25 2.15
N HIS A 81 12.21 13.56 2.65
CA HIS A 81 10.99 14.19 3.15
C HIS A 81 11.25 15.05 4.38
N THR A 82 11.98 14.52 5.35
CA THR A 82 12.38 15.25 6.55
C THR A 82 13.16 16.52 6.20
N ARG A 83 14.12 16.41 5.27
CA ARG A 83 14.87 17.57 4.78
C ARG A 83 13.96 18.56 4.07
N LEU A 84 13.02 18.08 3.26
CA LEU A 84 12.14 18.91 2.45
C LEU A 84 11.12 19.69 3.30
N VAL A 85 10.54 19.03 4.30
CA VAL A 85 9.47 19.56 5.15
C VAL A 85 10.04 20.28 6.38
N CYS A 86 10.87 19.60 7.16
CA CYS A 86 11.40 20.11 8.42
C CYS A 86 12.67 20.95 8.23
N GLY A 87 13.30 20.92 7.05
CA GLY A 87 14.57 21.62 6.81
C GLY A 87 15.77 21.01 7.54
N MET A 88 15.57 19.87 8.22
CA MET A 88 16.52 19.23 9.12
C MET A 88 17.26 18.09 8.41
N ARG A 89 18.55 17.92 8.71
CA ARG A 89 19.30 16.69 8.38
C ARG A 89 19.57 15.96 9.70
N PRO A 90 18.77 14.96 10.08
CA PRO A 90 19.01 14.20 11.28
C PRO A 90 20.28 13.35 11.13
N LYS A 91 21.00 13.15 12.22
CA LYS A 91 22.26 12.41 12.30
C LYS A 91 22.17 11.22 13.23
N THR A 92 21.35 11.29 14.26
CA THR A 92 21.12 10.19 15.22
C THR A 92 19.62 9.92 15.36
N ILE A 93 19.27 8.77 15.92
CA ILE A 93 17.86 8.47 16.21
C ILE A 93 17.26 9.44 17.24
N GLY A 94 18.06 10.03 18.13
CA GLY A 94 17.60 11.09 19.04
C GLY A 94 17.02 12.31 18.32
N ASP A 95 17.58 12.69 17.16
CA ASP A 95 17.07 13.80 16.34
C ASP A 95 15.64 13.54 15.81
N LEU A 96 15.24 12.27 15.69
CA LEU A 96 13.91 11.88 15.19
C LEU A 96 12.78 12.29 16.13
N THR A 97 13.08 12.50 17.42
CA THR A 97 12.11 12.99 18.41
C THR A 97 11.52 14.33 17.98
N TYR A 98 12.37 15.29 17.60
CA TYR A 98 11.92 16.63 17.18
C TYR A 98 11.08 16.60 15.90
N ILE A 99 11.37 15.65 15.02
CA ILE A 99 10.64 15.47 13.76
C ILE A 99 9.24 14.90 14.05
N LEU A 100 9.14 13.91 14.93
CA LEU A 100 7.87 13.33 15.33
C LEU A 100 7.02 14.28 16.17
N ASP A 101 7.62 15.10 17.04
CA ASP A 101 6.91 16.15 17.80
C ASP A 101 6.18 17.09 16.83
N TYR A 102 6.86 17.51 15.75
CA TYR A 102 6.25 18.30 14.70
C TYR A 102 5.12 17.55 13.99
N CYS A 103 5.32 16.27 13.65
CA CYS A 103 4.27 15.47 13.00
C CYS A 103 3.01 15.37 13.86
N GLU A 104 3.18 15.07 15.15
CA GLU A 104 2.11 14.94 16.15
C GLU A 104 1.34 16.26 16.31
N GLU A 105 2.05 17.39 16.38
CA GLU A 105 1.44 18.72 16.43
C GLU A 105 0.56 18.98 15.20
N GLN A 106 1.09 18.77 14.00
CA GLN A 106 0.37 19.06 12.75
C GLN A 106 -0.88 18.17 12.58
N ILE A 107 -0.78 16.90 12.98
CA ILE A 107 -1.91 15.98 12.98
C ILE A 107 -3.00 16.45 13.94
N ALA A 108 -2.63 16.88 15.16
CA ALA A 108 -3.58 17.40 16.13
C ALA A 108 -4.33 18.64 15.59
N GLN A 109 -3.63 19.57 14.95
CA GLN A 109 -4.25 20.76 14.34
C GLN A 109 -5.22 20.39 13.21
N CYS A 110 -4.84 19.46 12.33
CA CYS A 110 -5.71 19.02 11.24
C CYS A 110 -6.94 18.26 11.75
N LEU A 111 -6.78 17.42 12.77
CA LEU A 111 -7.91 16.73 13.40
C LEU A 111 -8.86 17.71 14.09
N ALA A 112 -8.32 18.74 14.77
CA ALA A 112 -9.13 19.80 15.38
C ALA A 112 -9.97 20.56 14.34
N ALA A 113 -9.44 20.77 13.13
CA ALA A 113 -10.18 21.37 12.01
C ALA A 113 -11.39 20.52 11.54
N CYS A 114 -11.43 19.22 11.87
CA CYS A 114 -12.57 18.36 11.57
C CYS A 114 -13.73 18.50 12.57
N HIS A 115 -13.53 19.23 13.67
CA HIS A 115 -14.58 19.47 14.66
C HIS A 115 -15.79 20.19 14.04
N THR A 116 -16.96 20.01 14.65
CA THR A 116 -18.18 20.70 14.21
C THR A 116 -18.02 22.22 14.33
N GLY A 117 -18.34 22.96 13.26
CA GLY A 117 -18.32 24.43 13.25
C GLY A 117 -16.93 25.05 13.02
N GLN A 118 -15.99 24.31 12.43
CA GLN A 118 -14.65 24.81 12.08
C GLN A 118 -14.60 25.25 10.61
N GLU A 119 -13.91 24.50 9.75
CA GLU A 119 -13.78 24.81 8.32
C GLU A 119 -15.13 24.70 7.58
N GLY A 120 -15.41 25.70 6.73
CA GLY A 120 -16.63 25.84 5.96
C GLY A 120 -16.46 25.62 4.47
N ASP A 121 -15.21 25.66 3.97
CA ASP A 121 -14.89 25.48 2.57
C ASP A 121 -14.27 24.10 2.25
N TYR A 122 -14.68 23.51 1.13
CA TYR A 122 -14.23 22.17 0.76
C TYR A 122 -12.79 22.17 0.21
N VAL A 123 -12.35 23.24 -0.45
CA VAL A 123 -10.99 23.37 -0.97
C VAL A 123 -10.02 23.50 0.20
N ASP A 124 -10.38 24.26 1.23
CA ASP A 124 -9.57 24.38 2.43
C ASP A 124 -9.45 23.06 3.21
N PHE A 125 -10.49 22.22 3.21
CA PHE A 125 -10.38 20.84 3.71
C PHE A 125 -9.43 19.98 2.87
N GLU A 126 -9.51 20.05 1.55
CA GLU A 126 -8.59 19.31 0.66
C GLU A 126 -7.15 19.79 0.81
N SER A 127 -6.93 21.10 0.98
CA SER A 127 -5.60 21.67 1.26
C SER A 127 -5.02 21.12 2.58
N LYS A 128 -5.85 21.04 3.64
CA LYS A 128 -5.47 20.41 4.91
C LYS A 128 -5.23 18.91 4.76
N ALA A 129 -5.97 18.22 3.89
CA ALA A 129 -5.74 16.80 3.62
C ALA A 129 -4.39 16.59 2.93
N LEU A 130 -4.07 17.42 1.94
CA LEU A 130 -2.74 17.45 1.30
C LEU A 130 -1.62 17.75 2.32
N HIS A 131 -1.85 18.68 3.24
CA HIS A 131 -0.88 19.03 4.29
C HIS A 131 -0.62 17.86 5.25
N VAL A 132 -1.66 17.29 5.88
CA VAL A 132 -1.47 16.19 6.84
C VAL A 132 -0.90 14.94 6.18
N SER A 133 -1.19 14.73 4.89
CA SER A 133 -0.60 13.62 4.12
C SER A 133 0.84 13.85 3.67
N MET A 134 1.31 15.10 3.59
CA MET A 134 2.74 15.38 3.51
C MET A 134 3.44 15.00 4.83
N ILE A 135 2.82 15.31 5.98
CA ILE A 135 3.31 14.91 7.29
C ILE A 135 3.36 13.39 7.45
N ASP A 136 2.38 12.69 6.89
CA ASP A 136 2.36 11.22 6.85
C ASP A 136 3.63 10.63 6.21
N HIS A 137 4.09 11.21 5.09
CA HIS A 137 5.32 10.75 4.44
C HIS A 137 6.58 10.99 5.29
N VAL A 138 6.64 12.10 6.04
CA VAL A 138 7.72 12.35 6.99
C VAL A 138 7.70 11.29 8.10
N ALA A 139 6.53 11.02 8.68
CA ALA A 139 6.39 10.04 9.75
C ALA A 139 6.73 8.61 9.30
N MET A 140 6.29 8.20 8.11
CA MET A 140 6.67 6.92 7.52
C MET A 140 8.18 6.84 7.25
N GLU A 141 8.82 7.93 6.81
CA GLU A 141 10.26 7.96 6.53
C GLU A 141 11.06 7.77 7.83
N VAL A 142 10.62 8.42 8.91
CA VAL A 142 11.16 8.20 10.26
C VAL A 142 11.01 6.74 10.67
N ALA A 143 9.79 6.19 10.60
CA ALA A 143 9.50 4.81 11.00
C ALA A 143 10.38 3.78 10.28
N ASP A 144 10.58 3.93 8.95
CA ASP A 144 11.37 2.95 8.21
C ASP A 144 12.87 3.14 8.42
N VAL A 145 13.36 4.38 8.47
CA VAL A 145 14.79 4.65 8.66
C VAL A 145 15.27 4.20 10.02
N GLU A 146 14.51 4.42 11.09
CA GLU A 146 14.92 4.02 12.44
C GLU A 146 15.02 2.49 12.58
N GLN A 147 14.09 1.72 12.00
CA GLN A 147 14.20 0.26 12.00
C GLN A 147 15.35 -0.22 11.10
N ILE A 148 15.59 0.43 9.96
CA ILE A 148 16.73 0.06 9.10
C ILE A 148 18.05 0.18 9.86
N VAL A 149 18.27 1.32 10.52
CA VAL A 149 19.57 1.60 11.12
C VAL A 149 19.79 0.85 12.44
N THR A 150 18.72 0.45 13.14
CA THR A 150 18.81 -0.25 14.43
C THR A 150 18.73 -1.77 14.32
N TYR A 151 17.84 -2.31 13.48
CA TYR A 151 17.69 -3.75 13.27
C TYR A 151 18.53 -4.30 12.13
N GLY A 152 19.25 -3.44 11.40
CA GLY A 152 20.17 -3.87 10.35
C GLY A 152 19.46 -4.39 9.11
N PHE A 153 18.31 -3.80 8.76
CA PHE A 153 17.60 -4.14 7.52
C PHE A 153 18.42 -3.75 6.29
N PRO A 154 18.05 -4.28 5.09
CA PRO A 154 18.67 -3.87 3.84
C PRO A 154 18.66 -2.35 3.63
N LYS A 155 19.77 -1.83 3.10
CA LYS A 155 20.05 -0.39 2.92
C LYS A 155 20.15 -0.04 1.44
N GLY A 156 19.04 -0.22 0.73
CA GLY A 156 18.98 -0.09 -0.72
C GLY A 156 19.66 -1.23 -1.46
N ASP A 157 19.56 -2.46 -0.95
CA ASP A 157 20.20 -3.63 -1.58
C ASP A 157 19.39 -4.12 -2.80
N PRO A 158 19.89 -3.97 -4.05
CA PRO A 158 19.17 -4.47 -5.23
C PRO A 158 19.11 -6.01 -5.28
N ASN A 159 19.97 -6.68 -4.51
CA ASN A 159 20.05 -8.13 -4.39
C ASN A 159 19.47 -8.65 -3.07
N ALA A 160 18.64 -7.85 -2.39
CA ALA A 160 17.90 -8.27 -1.21
C ALA A 160 17.30 -9.67 -1.45
N PRO A 161 17.42 -10.59 -0.47
CA PRO A 161 17.15 -12.01 -0.69
C PRO A 161 15.70 -12.26 -1.11
N LEU A 162 15.48 -13.37 -1.82
CA LEU A 162 14.14 -13.89 -2.03
C LEU A 162 13.74 -14.73 -0.82
N THR A 163 12.58 -14.43 -0.25
CA THR A 163 11.95 -15.26 0.80
C THR A 163 10.68 -15.92 0.28
N GLU A 164 10.17 -16.90 1.02
CA GLU A 164 8.98 -17.65 0.66
C GLU A 164 7.70 -16.96 1.14
N ILE A 165 6.69 -16.96 0.28
CA ILE A 165 5.37 -16.42 0.57
C ILE A 165 4.23 -17.36 0.14
N GLY A 166 3.18 -17.42 0.96
CA GLY A 166 1.94 -18.14 0.68
C GLY A 166 1.47 -18.98 1.86
N THR A 167 0.26 -19.51 1.80
CA THR A 167 -0.33 -20.27 2.92
C THR A 167 0.31 -21.65 3.11
N GLY A 168 1.03 -22.17 2.10
CA GLY A 168 1.66 -23.47 2.13
C GLY A 168 3.13 -23.47 2.58
N VAL A 169 3.74 -22.31 2.86
CA VAL A 169 5.20 -22.18 3.02
C VAL A 169 5.76 -22.75 4.33
N VAL A 170 4.98 -22.76 5.40
CA VAL A 170 5.43 -23.20 6.73
C VAL A 170 5.46 -24.73 6.84
N ASP A 171 6.44 -25.26 7.56
CA ASP A 171 6.44 -26.67 7.96
C ASP A 171 5.43 -26.90 9.09
N VAL A 172 4.25 -27.41 8.74
CA VAL A 172 3.17 -27.69 9.69
C VAL A 172 3.53 -28.78 10.72
N THR A 173 4.68 -29.44 10.62
CA THR A 173 5.13 -30.40 11.64
C THR A 173 5.85 -29.72 12.81
N LYS A 174 6.29 -28.47 12.65
CA LYS A 174 6.95 -27.66 13.68
C LYS A 174 5.94 -26.76 14.42
N PRO A 175 6.27 -26.30 15.64
CA PRO A 175 5.53 -25.22 16.29
C PRO A 175 5.55 -23.95 15.43
N LEU A 176 4.43 -23.23 15.35
CA LEU A 176 4.32 -21.99 14.60
C LEU A 176 3.94 -20.80 15.49
N THR A 177 4.76 -19.75 15.45
CA THR A 177 4.40 -18.40 15.89
C THR A 177 3.93 -17.58 14.69
N LEU A 178 2.73 -16.98 14.80
CA LEU A 178 2.16 -16.15 13.74
C LEU A 178 2.01 -14.71 14.20
N ALA A 179 2.74 -13.78 13.58
CA ALA A 179 2.61 -12.35 13.83
C ALA A 179 1.61 -11.71 12.85
N ILE A 180 0.70 -10.87 13.34
CA ILE A 180 -0.25 -10.11 12.52
C ILE A 180 -0.21 -8.65 13.00
N GLY A 181 0.19 -7.74 12.12
CA GLY A 181 0.29 -6.32 12.46
C GLY A 181 1.32 -5.56 11.63
N HIS A 182 1.95 -4.56 12.25
CA HIS A 182 2.84 -3.60 11.58
C HIS A 182 4.16 -3.40 12.33
N ASN A 183 4.12 -3.03 13.62
CA ASN A 183 5.32 -2.88 14.43
C ASN A 183 6.04 -4.23 14.55
N VAL A 184 7.30 -4.24 14.12
CA VAL A 184 8.10 -5.46 14.03
C VAL A 184 8.78 -5.82 15.35
N ALA A 185 8.87 -4.89 16.31
CA ALA A 185 9.63 -5.08 17.54
C ALA A 185 9.25 -6.35 18.31
N PRO A 186 7.96 -6.69 18.54
CA PRO A 186 7.60 -7.94 19.22
C PRO A 186 8.06 -9.18 18.44
N SER A 187 7.97 -9.15 17.11
CA SER A 187 8.35 -10.27 16.25
C SER A 187 9.87 -10.47 16.18
N ILE A 188 10.67 -9.41 16.24
CA ILE A 188 12.12 -9.50 16.35
C ILE A 188 12.52 -10.13 17.69
N GLU A 189 11.87 -9.77 18.79
CA GLU A 189 12.19 -10.35 20.10
C GLU A 189 11.82 -11.85 20.19
N ILE A 190 10.84 -12.33 19.41
CA ILE A 190 10.60 -13.79 19.25
C ILE A 190 11.83 -14.46 18.65
N ILE A 191 12.39 -13.90 17.59
CA ILE A 191 13.56 -14.44 16.89
C ILE A 191 14.80 -14.36 17.78
N ASP A 192 15.02 -13.22 18.44
CA ASP A 192 16.14 -13.03 19.37
C ASP A 192 16.05 -13.99 20.56
N TYR A 193 14.85 -14.18 21.12
CA TYR A 193 14.65 -15.15 22.19
C TYR A 193 14.95 -16.58 21.71
N MET A 194 14.51 -16.97 20.52
CA MET A 194 14.84 -18.27 19.92
C MET A 194 16.35 -18.48 19.79
N ARG A 195 17.06 -17.50 19.23
CA ARG A 195 18.52 -17.54 19.05
C ARG A 195 19.25 -17.64 20.40
N LYS A 196 18.90 -16.78 21.35
CA LYS A 196 19.50 -16.74 22.70
C LYS A 196 19.29 -18.03 23.49
N ASN A 197 18.21 -18.75 23.24
CA ASN A 197 17.87 -19.99 23.94
C ASN A 197 18.19 -21.27 23.15
N GLY A 198 19.02 -21.18 22.10
CA GLY A 198 19.49 -22.35 21.34
C GLY A 198 18.41 -23.05 20.52
N LEU A 199 17.30 -22.36 20.20
CA LEU A 199 16.23 -22.87 19.34
C LEU A 199 16.50 -22.62 17.84
N GLY A 200 17.59 -21.91 17.54
CA GLY A 200 18.02 -21.62 16.17
C GLY A 200 17.26 -20.48 15.51
N ASP A 201 17.46 -20.33 14.21
CA ASP A 201 16.71 -19.39 13.37
C ASP A 201 15.30 -19.92 13.01
N PRO A 202 14.40 -19.05 12.53
CA PRO A 202 13.09 -19.46 12.02
C PRO A 202 13.16 -20.66 11.06
N GLY A 203 12.29 -21.63 11.25
CA GLY A 203 12.21 -22.85 10.45
C GLY A 203 13.13 -23.99 10.90
N GLN A 204 14.07 -23.77 11.83
CA GLN A 204 14.89 -24.86 12.40
C GLN A 204 14.11 -25.65 13.45
N THR A 205 13.77 -25.01 14.58
CA THR A 205 12.95 -25.62 15.64
C THR A 205 11.52 -25.13 15.62
N ILE A 206 11.32 -23.83 15.35
CA ILE A 206 10.03 -23.14 15.38
C ILE A 206 9.90 -22.34 14.09
N GLU A 207 8.73 -22.40 13.47
CA GLU A 207 8.36 -21.52 12.37
C GLU A 207 7.96 -20.15 12.90
N VAL A 208 8.47 -19.10 12.26
CA VAL A 208 8.05 -17.71 12.49
C VAL A 208 7.52 -17.18 11.17
N ALA A 209 6.23 -16.84 11.16
CA ALA A 209 5.58 -16.31 9.97
C ALA A 209 4.74 -15.07 10.29
N GLY A 210 4.51 -14.24 9.27
CA GLY A 210 3.75 -13.01 9.41
C GLY A 210 2.60 -12.85 8.41
N LEU A 211 1.62 -12.03 8.77
CA LEU A 211 0.67 -11.39 7.85
C LEU A 211 0.82 -9.86 7.89
N CYS A 212 0.45 -9.20 6.80
CA CYS A 212 0.51 -7.74 6.67
C CYS A 212 1.95 -7.20 6.77
N CYS A 213 2.11 -5.93 7.17
CA CYS A 213 3.36 -5.20 7.03
C CYS A 213 4.45 -5.71 8.00
N THR A 214 4.11 -6.23 9.18
CA THR A 214 5.08 -6.92 10.07
C THR A 214 5.74 -8.12 9.37
N ALA A 215 5.04 -8.81 8.46
CA ALA A 215 5.63 -9.95 7.73
C ALA A 215 6.80 -9.53 6.84
N HIS A 216 6.70 -8.37 6.17
CA HIS A 216 7.80 -7.80 5.40
C HIS A 216 8.97 -7.47 6.32
N ASP A 217 8.72 -6.78 7.42
CA ASP A 217 9.78 -6.30 8.30
C ASP A 217 10.48 -7.44 9.06
N ILE A 218 9.76 -8.50 9.42
CA ILE A 218 10.37 -9.75 9.94
C ILE A 218 11.36 -10.31 8.91
N THR A 219 10.96 -10.36 7.63
CA THR A 219 11.83 -10.92 6.58
C THR A 219 12.99 -10.02 6.17
N ARG A 220 12.93 -8.72 6.52
CA ARG A 220 14.07 -7.81 6.42
C ARG A 220 15.08 -8.04 7.54
N TYR A 221 14.64 -8.56 8.67
CA TYR A 221 15.51 -8.99 9.76
C TYR A 221 16.17 -10.36 9.49
N THR A 222 15.43 -11.29 8.88
CA THR A 222 15.96 -12.60 8.46
C THR A 222 15.14 -13.19 7.32
N ASP A 223 15.82 -13.67 6.27
CA ASP A 223 15.20 -14.31 5.11
C ASP A 223 14.60 -15.70 5.40
N GLN A 224 14.92 -16.30 6.57
CA GLN A 224 14.43 -17.61 6.99
C GLN A 224 12.99 -17.58 7.50
N ALA A 225 12.51 -16.43 7.98
CA ALA A 225 11.10 -16.25 8.35
C ALA A 225 10.20 -16.27 7.10
N LYS A 226 8.90 -16.49 7.29
CA LYS A 226 7.96 -16.70 6.18
C LYS A 226 6.86 -15.65 6.12
N ILE A 227 6.41 -15.34 4.90
CA ILE A 227 5.24 -14.47 4.70
C ILE A 227 4.04 -15.34 4.38
N ILE A 228 2.96 -15.24 5.15
CA ILE A 228 1.72 -15.97 4.82
C ILE A 228 0.95 -15.24 3.73
N GLY A 229 0.83 -13.92 3.86
CA GLY A 229 0.14 -13.10 2.87
C GLY A 229 -0.45 -11.80 3.44
N PRO A 230 -1.32 -11.15 2.64
CA PRO A 230 -1.92 -9.87 3.00
C PRO A 230 -3.09 -10.03 4.00
N MET A 231 -3.68 -8.91 4.43
CA MET A 231 -4.83 -8.89 5.35
C MET A 231 -6.00 -9.79 4.94
N SER A 232 -6.25 -9.94 3.63
CA SER A 232 -7.34 -10.78 3.10
C SER A 232 -7.15 -12.28 3.38
N TYR A 233 -5.97 -12.68 3.89
CA TYR A 233 -5.61 -14.04 4.27
C TYR A 233 -5.69 -14.28 5.78
N GLU A 234 -5.93 -13.26 6.61
CA GLU A 234 -5.98 -13.43 8.07
C GLU A 234 -7.03 -14.45 8.50
N LEU A 235 -8.29 -14.28 8.10
CA LEU A 235 -9.37 -15.16 8.57
C LEU A 235 -9.14 -16.62 8.15
N ARG A 236 -8.72 -16.86 6.90
CA ARG A 236 -8.49 -18.23 6.40
C ARG A 236 -7.32 -18.89 7.10
N TYR A 237 -6.27 -18.14 7.42
CA TYR A 237 -5.10 -18.69 8.07
C TYR A 237 -5.33 -18.90 9.58
N ILE A 238 -6.01 -17.97 10.25
CA ILE A 238 -6.44 -18.14 11.66
C ILE A 238 -7.31 -19.41 11.76
N ARG A 239 -8.37 -19.52 10.95
CA ARG A 239 -9.29 -20.68 10.98
C ARG A 239 -8.66 -22.00 10.54
N SER A 240 -7.51 -21.97 9.87
CA SER A 240 -6.79 -23.20 9.54
C SER A 240 -6.28 -23.94 10.79
N GLY A 241 -6.13 -23.23 11.92
CA GLY A 241 -5.58 -23.76 13.15
C GLY A 241 -4.09 -24.10 13.07
N ILE A 242 -3.38 -23.73 12.00
CA ILE A 242 -1.96 -24.06 11.83
C ILE A 242 -1.08 -23.34 12.88
N ALA A 243 -1.41 -22.09 13.23
CA ALA A 243 -0.66 -21.32 14.23
C ALA A 243 -0.88 -21.83 15.65
N ASP A 244 0.21 -22.10 16.37
CA ASP A 244 0.19 -22.56 17.77
C ASP A 244 0.10 -21.42 18.78
N VAL A 245 0.52 -20.22 18.37
CA VAL A 245 0.25 -18.96 19.05
C VAL A 245 0.15 -17.86 18.00
N ILE A 246 -0.73 -16.89 18.25
CA ILE A 246 -0.85 -15.69 17.41
C ILE A 246 -0.43 -14.48 18.24
N VAL A 247 0.45 -13.65 17.67
CA VAL A 247 0.86 -12.36 18.24
C VAL A 247 0.23 -11.26 17.40
N LEU A 248 -0.67 -10.51 18.01
CA LEU A 248 -1.36 -9.37 17.40
C LEU A 248 -0.67 -8.09 17.85
N ASP A 249 -0.19 -7.30 16.91
CA ASP A 249 0.39 -5.99 17.17
C ASP A 249 -0.71 -4.90 16.93
N GLU A 250 -0.60 -4.08 15.89
CA GLU A 250 -1.51 -3.00 15.57
C GLU A 250 -1.78 -2.93 14.06
N GLN A 251 -2.90 -2.28 13.73
CA GLN A 251 -3.32 -1.89 12.39
C GLN A 251 -3.58 -3.03 11.39
N CYS A 252 -4.68 -2.91 10.64
CA CYS A 252 -5.12 -3.91 9.65
C CYS A 252 -5.29 -5.33 10.23
N ILE A 253 -5.46 -5.47 11.54
CA ILE A 253 -5.78 -6.74 12.19
C ILE A 253 -7.29 -6.89 12.24
N ARG A 254 -7.79 -8.09 11.92
CA ARG A 254 -9.19 -8.42 12.14
C ARG A 254 -9.58 -8.29 13.61
N THR A 255 -10.62 -7.51 13.90
CA THR A 255 -11.08 -7.29 15.28
C THR A 255 -11.71 -8.52 15.94
N ASP A 256 -12.08 -9.53 15.16
CA ASP A 256 -12.56 -10.84 15.63
C ASP A 256 -11.46 -11.91 15.69
N ALA A 257 -10.18 -11.55 15.46
CA ALA A 257 -9.06 -12.50 15.45
C ALA A 257 -8.95 -13.33 16.73
N VAL A 258 -9.20 -12.73 17.90
CA VAL A 258 -9.19 -13.43 19.20
C VAL A 258 -10.27 -14.51 19.27
N GLU A 259 -11.48 -14.19 18.81
CA GLU A 259 -12.61 -15.13 18.85
C GLU A 259 -12.41 -16.27 17.83
N GLU A 260 -11.91 -15.94 16.64
CA GLU A 260 -11.62 -16.93 15.59
C GLU A 260 -10.46 -17.85 15.97
N ALA A 261 -9.40 -17.31 16.59
CA ALA A 261 -8.29 -18.09 17.12
C ALA A 261 -8.74 -19.03 18.26
N TRP A 262 -9.62 -18.55 19.14
CA TRP A 262 -10.15 -19.36 20.23
C TRP A 262 -10.94 -20.59 19.74
N ARG A 263 -11.70 -20.46 18.64
CA ARG A 263 -12.45 -21.57 18.02
C ARG A 263 -11.54 -22.71 17.58
N VAL A 264 -10.33 -22.40 17.12
CA VAL A 264 -9.31 -23.38 16.71
C VAL A 264 -8.29 -23.67 17.82
N SER A 265 -8.60 -23.28 19.05
CA SER A 265 -7.76 -23.51 20.24
C SER A 265 -6.36 -22.89 20.14
N THR A 266 -6.21 -21.76 19.43
CA THR A 266 -4.96 -21.00 19.36
C THR A 266 -5.00 -19.84 20.37
N PRO A 267 -4.06 -19.76 21.33
CA PRO A 267 -3.95 -18.61 22.22
C PRO A 267 -3.45 -17.37 21.47
N VAL A 268 -3.85 -16.20 21.97
CA VAL A 268 -3.48 -14.89 21.42
C VAL A 268 -2.67 -14.07 22.43
N ILE A 269 -1.66 -13.35 21.94
CA ILE A 269 -0.93 -12.32 22.67
C ILE A 269 -1.18 -10.99 21.95
N ALA A 270 -1.83 -10.04 22.61
CA ALA A 270 -1.91 -8.65 22.14
C ALA A 270 -0.67 -7.90 22.62
N ALA A 271 0.18 -7.51 21.67
CA ALA A 271 1.51 -6.95 21.92
C ALA A 271 1.56 -5.41 21.89
N ASN A 272 0.42 -4.74 21.73
CA ASN A 272 0.33 -3.30 21.52
C ASN A 272 -0.92 -2.70 22.19
N GLU A 273 -0.76 -1.58 22.88
CA GLU A 273 -1.81 -0.89 23.63
C GLU A 273 -2.93 -0.32 22.74
N ARG A 274 -2.68 -0.14 21.43
CA ARG A 274 -3.70 0.31 20.48
C ARG A 274 -4.70 -0.79 20.12
N ALA A 275 -4.38 -2.05 20.40
CA ALA A 275 -5.20 -3.21 20.05
C ALA A 275 -5.21 -4.30 21.13
N CYS A 276 -5.77 -3.99 22.32
CA CYS A 276 -5.78 -4.91 23.46
C CYS A 276 -6.89 -5.98 23.45
N TYR A 277 -7.96 -5.79 22.66
CA TYR A 277 -9.11 -6.71 22.56
C TYR A 277 -9.83 -7.06 23.87
N GLY A 278 -9.67 -6.24 24.92
CA GLY A 278 -10.21 -6.52 26.25
C GLY A 278 -9.55 -7.73 26.95
N LEU A 279 -8.36 -8.14 26.50
CA LEU A 279 -7.57 -9.20 27.13
C LEU A 279 -6.95 -8.69 28.44
N PRO A 280 -6.72 -9.57 29.43
CA PRO A 280 -6.06 -9.19 30.67
C PRO A 280 -4.61 -8.77 30.39
N ASP A 281 -4.23 -7.59 30.88
CA ASP A 281 -2.85 -7.13 30.89
C ASP A 281 -2.05 -7.92 31.93
N LEU A 282 -1.12 -8.74 31.44
CA LEU A 282 -0.22 -9.55 32.25
C LEU A 282 1.23 -9.13 32.07
N THR A 283 1.50 -7.90 31.64
CA THR A 283 2.85 -7.38 31.38
C THR A 283 3.77 -7.56 32.59
N GLU A 284 3.27 -7.39 33.81
CA GLU A 284 4.07 -7.55 35.04
C GLU A 284 4.17 -9.00 35.55
N MET A 285 3.38 -9.93 35.01
CA MET A 285 3.34 -11.32 35.50
C MET A 285 4.59 -12.11 35.03
N PRO A 286 5.10 -13.09 35.82
CA PRO A 286 6.20 -13.93 35.37
C PRO A 286 5.87 -14.74 34.11
N VAL A 287 6.83 -14.84 33.19
CA VAL A 287 6.69 -15.52 31.88
C VAL A 287 6.03 -16.90 32.00
N GLU A 288 6.55 -17.75 32.89
CA GLU A 288 6.04 -19.12 33.07
C GLU A 288 4.58 -19.16 33.54
N ALA A 289 4.16 -18.22 34.40
CA ALA A 289 2.78 -18.15 34.85
C ALA A 289 1.85 -17.77 33.68
N ILE A 290 2.27 -16.82 32.83
CA ILE A 290 1.52 -16.42 31.63
C ILE A 290 1.41 -17.60 30.66
N VAL A 291 2.53 -18.26 30.34
CA VAL A 291 2.56 -19.42 29.43
C VAL A 291 1.63 -20.52 29.95
N ASN A 292 1.63 -20.82 31.24
CA ASN A 292 0.74 -21.83 31.81
C ASN A 292 -0.74 -21.45 31.65
N LYS A 293 -1.10 -20.17 31.86
CA LYS A 293 -2.48 -19.69 31.64
C LYS A 293 -2.95 -19.88 30.20
N LEU A 294 -2.09 -19.55 29.24
CA LEU A 294 -2.37 -19.70 27.81
C LEU A 294 -2.47 -21.17 27.43
N VAL A 295 -1.53 -22.00 27.86
CA VAL A 295 -1.47 -23.43 27.54
C VAL A 295 -2.63 -24.22 28.14
N ASN A 296 -2.99 -23.91 29.39
CA ASN A 296 -4.13 -24.52 30.08
C ASN A 296 -5.48 -23.98 29.61
N ARG A 297 -5.49 -23.00 28.68
CA ARG A 297 -6.69 -22.35 28.16
C ARG A 297 -7.56 -21.72 29.25
N GLU A 298 -6.93 -21.18 30.30
CA GLU A 298 -7.62 -20.42 31.35
C GLU A 298 -8.14 -19.08 30.80
N VAL A 299 -7.46 -18.54 29.79
CA VAL A 299 -7.79 -17.29 29.10
C VAL A 299 -7.68 -17.49 27.58
N LYS A 300 -8.46 -16.72 26.81
CA LYS A 300 -8.39 -16.75 25.33
C LYS A 300 -7.07 -16.15 24.81
N GLY A 301 -6.52 -15.21 25.56
CA GLY A 301 -5.30 -14.51 25.27
C GLY A 301 -4.95 -13.55 26.39
N VAL A 302 -3.85 -12.82 26.21
CA VAL A 302 -3.28 -11.88 27.19
C VAL A 302 -2.78 -10.63 26.46
N ALA A 303 -2.73 -9.49 27.15
CA ALA A 303 -1.98 -8.33 26.69
C ALA A 303 -0.61 -8.28 27.37
N ILE A 304 0.44 -7.99 26.60
CA ILE A 304 1.83 -7.87 27.06
C ILE A 304 2.48 -6.75 26.25
N PHE A 305 2.90 -5.67 26.89
CA PHE A 305 3.47 -4.49 26.19
C PHE A 305 5.00 -4.42 26.21
N ASP A 306 5.67 -5.36 26.91
CA ASP A 306 7.12 -5.54 26.83
C ASP A 306 7.47 -6.52 25.69
N PRO A 307 8.11 -6.05 24.59
CA PRO A 307 8.46 -6.89 23.46
C PRO A 307 9.37 -8.08 23.83
N GLU A 308 10.30 -7.93 24.78
CA GLU A 308 11.18 -9.03 25.20
C GLU A 308 10.38 -10.13 25.90
N LYS A 309 9.43 -9.73 26.75
CA LYS A 309 8.48 -10.66 27.38
C LYS A 309 7.54 -11.30 26.36
N VAL A 310 7.08 -10.56 25.34
CA VAL A 310 6.31 -11.13 24.22
C VAL A 310 7.14 -12.22 23.52
N GLY A 311 8.41 -11.96 23.22
CA GLY A 311 9.33 -12.92 22.62
C GLY A 311 9.38 -14.23 23.41
N ALA A 312 9.63 -14.14 24.71
CA ALA A 312 9.69 -15.31 25.59
C ALA A 312 8.35 -16.07 25.67
N VAL A 313 7.25 -15.36 25.94
CA VAL A 313 5.92 -15.97 26.12
C VAL A 313 5.43 -16.61 24.83
N ALA A 314 5.58 -15.95 23.68
CA ALA A 314 5.16 -16.49 22.39
C ALA A 314 5.93 -17.77 22.04
N THR A 315 7.27 -17.74 22.13
CA THR A 315 8.12 -18.90 21.82
C THR A 315 7.78 -20.10 22.70
N LEU A 316 7.69 -19.91 24.02
CA LEU A 316 7.39 -20.99 24.97
C LEU A 316 5.96 -21.52 24.82
N THR A 317 4.99 -20.62 24.56
CA THR A 317 3.59 -21.02 24.30
C THR A 317 3.50 -21.86 23.04
N ALA A 318 4.14 -21.47 21.94
CA ALA A 318 4.14 -22.25 20.69
C ALA A 318 4.66 -23.68 20.91
N LEU A 319 5.80 -23.82 21.59
CA LEU A 319 6.41 -25.13 21.92
C LEU A 319 5.47 -26.04 22.71
N ARG A 320 4.78 -25.48 23.71
CA ARG A 320 3.87 -26.24 24.59
C ARG A 320 2.51 -26.51 23.96
N MET A 321 2.02 -25.62 23.10
CA MET A 321 0.74 -25.78 22.41
C MET A 321 0.79 -26.79 21.28
N GLN A 322 1.89 -26.85 20.51
CA GLN A 322 2.01 -27.74 19.35
C GLN A 322 1.62 -29.21 19.63
N PRO A 323 2.13 -29.89 20.68
CA PRO A 323 1.77 -31.28 20.95
C PRO A 323 0.30 -31.45 21.35
N LEU A 324 -0.29 -30.45 22.00
CA LEU A 324 -1.71 -30.43 22.41
C LEU A 324 -2.64 -30.20 21.22
N ARG A 325 -2.15 -29.52 20.18
CA ARG A 325 -2.95 -29.06 19.03
C ARG A 325 -2.83 -29.90 17.76
N LYS A 326 -2.07 -31.01 17.76
CA LYS A 326 -1.93 -31.91 16.58
C LYS A 326 -3.27 -32.38 15.99
N LYS A 327 -4.36 -32.39 16.77
CA LYS A 327 -5.72 -32.78 16.35
C LYS A 327 -6.55 -31.67 15.68
N TYR A 328 -6.14 -30.39 15.73
CA TYR A 328 -6.96 -29.25 15.30
C TYR A 328 -6.63 -28.68 13.89
N LYS A 329 -5.99 -29.48 13.04
CA LYS A 329 -5.60 -29.11 11.65
C LYS A 329 -6.60 -29.64 10.61
N VAL A 330 -7.89 -29.58 10.93
CA VAL A 330 -8.94 -30.26 10.15
C VAL A 330 -9.52 -29.30 9.12
N ILE A 331 -9.15 -29.52 7.86
CA ILE A 331 -9.89 -28.95 6.73
C ILE A 331 -11.13 -29.84 6.51
N PRO A 332 -12.34 -29.27 6.36
CA PRO A 332 -13.53 -30.06 6.09
C PRO A 332 -13.36 -30.93 4.83
N SER A 333 -13.62 -32.24 4.97
CA SER A 333 -13.71 -33.16 3.83
C SER A 333 -14.84 -32.77 2.88
N ILE A 334 -14.78 -33.23 1.62
CA ILE A 334 -15.86 -33.00 0.63
C ILE A 334 -17.24 -33.41 1.17
N LYS A 335 -17.30 -34.49 1.95
CA LYS A 335 -18.54 -34.92 2.61
C LYS A 335 -19.04 -33.87 3.61
N GLN A 336 -18.16 -33.33 4.46
CA GLN A 336 -18.50 -32.28 5.41
C GLN A 336 -18.93 -30.98 4.71
N ILE A 337 -18.30 -30.64 3.57
CA ILE A 337 -18.72 -29.51 2.72
C ILE A 337 -20.14 -29.72 2.24
N LYS A 338 -20.44 -30.90 1.66
CA LYS A 338 -21.78 -31.25 1.16
C LYS A 338 -22.82 -31.22 2.27
N ASP A 339 -22.51 -31.79 3.43
CA ASP A 339 -23.41 -31.83 4.58
C ASP A 339 -23.72 -30.41 5.10
N ALA A 340 -22.72 -29.54 5.20
CA ALA A 340 -22.91 -28.13 5.56
C ALA A 340 -23.74 -27.38 4.50
N ALA A 341 -23.43 -27.57 3.22
CA ALA A 341 -24.12 -26.95 2.10
C ALA A 341 -25.57 -27.43 1.95
N SER A 342 -25.90 -28.64 2.40
CA SER A 342 -27.26 -29.21 2.32
C SER A 342 -28.34 -28.36 2.99
N LYS A 343 -27.94 -27.58 4.00
CA LYS A 343 -28.80 -26.63 4.74
C LYS A 343 -29.12 -25.37 3.93
N CYS A 344 -28.43 -25.13 2.82
CA CYS A 344 -28.63 -23.92 2.02
C CYS A 344 -30.07 -23.86 1.47
N THR A 345 -30.72 -22.71 1.71
CA THR A 345 -32.07 -22.39 1.21
C THR A 345 -32.04 -21.49 -0.03
N PHE A 346 -30.85 -21.20 -0.57
CA PHE A 346 -30.63 -20.34 -1.73
C PHE A 346 -31.32 -18.96 -1.63
N CYS A 347 -31.24 -18.33 -0.45
CA CYS A 347 -31.90 -17.05 -0.15
C CYS A 347 -31.11 -15.77 -0.57
N SER A 348 -29.95 -15.96 -1.20
CA SER A 348 -29.04 -14.88 -1.68
C SER A 348 -28.59 -13.86 -0.64
N LYS A 349 -28.73 -14.13 0.67
CA LYS A 349 -28.29 -13.19 1.73
C LYS A 349 -26.77 -13.10 1.82
N CYS A 350 -26.05 -14.20 1.62
CA CYS A 350 -24.59 -14.24 1.59
C CYS A 350 -24.02 -13.39 0.45
N ARG A 351 -24.56 -13.54 -0.78
CA ARG A 351 -24.19 -12.75 -1.95
C ARG A 351 -24.45 -11.25 -1.75
N ARG A 352 -25.68 -10.88 -1.36
CA ARG A 352 -26.05 -9.48 -1.09
C ARG A 352 -25.21 -8.78 -0.02
N ASN A 353 -24.62 -9.54 0.91
CA ASN A 353 -23.73 -9.01 1.94
C ASN A 353 -22.23 -9.11 1.58
N CYS A 354 -21.89 -9.77 0.48
CA CYS A 354 -20.52 -9.81 -0.01
C CYS A 354 -20.12 -8.41 -0.48
N PRO A 355 -18.99 -7.85 0.01
CA PRO A 355 -18.50 -6.54 -0.45
C PRO A 355 -18.23 -6.45 -1.96
N TRP A 356 -18.07 -7.61 -2.61
CA TRP A 356 -17.76 -7.78 -4.02
C TRP A 356 -18.87 -8.46 -4.82
N ASP A 357 -20.05 -8.66 -4.23
CA ASP A 357 -21.18 -9.39 -4.85
C ASP A 357 -20.76 -10.76 -5.45
N LEU A 358 -19.84 -11.48 -4.79
CA LEU A 358 -19.43 -12.79 -5.26
C LEU A 358 -20.64 -13.76 -5.24
N PRO A 359 -20.77 -14.67 -6.25
CA PRO A 359 -21.89 -15.60 -6.38
C PRO A 359 -21.82 -16.76 -5.37
N THR A 360 -21.77 -16.39 -4.08
CA THR A 360 -21.61 -17.28 -2.94
C THR A 360 -22.84 -18.15 -2.70
N ASP A 361 -24.03 -17.64 -3.00
CA ASP A 361 -25.29 -18.37 -2.94
C ASP A 361 -25.33 -19.49 -3.99
N GLU A 362 -24.98 -19.19 -5.24
CA GLU A 362 -24.88 -20.17 -6.32
C GLU A 362 -23.84 -21.25 -6.01
N ALA A 363 -22.65 -20.83 -5.55
CA ALA A 363 -21.57 -21.75 -5.20
C ALA A 363 -21.94 -22.70 -4.04
N VAL A 364 -22.54 -22.18 -2.96
CA VAL A 364 -22.98 -23.02 -1.83
C VAL A 364 -24.15 -23.92 -2.24
N ASN A 365 -25.10 -23.43 -3.05
CA ASN A 365 -26.21 -24.25 -3.54
C ASN A 365 -25.75 -25.37 -4.48
N ALA A 366 -24.73 -25.14 -5.32
CA ALA A 366 -24.13 -26.17 -6.15
C ALA A 366 -23.41 -27.24 -5.31
N ALA A 367 -22.73 -26.83 -4.23
CA ALA A 367 -22.02 -27.73 -3.33
C ALA A 367 -22.94 -28.73 -2.62
N LYS A 368 -24.22 -28.39 -2.39
CA LYS A 368 -25.25 -29.32 -1.89
C LYS A 368 -25.39 -30.58 -2.77
N ASN A 369 -25.20 -30.43 -4.08
CA ASN A 369 -25.28 -31.52 -5.05
C ASN A 369 -23.91 -32.15 -5.36
N GLY A 370 -22.85 -31.75 -4.65
CA GLY A 370 -21.49 -32.28 -4.79
C GLY A 370 -20.58 -31.50 -5.75
N ASN A 371 -21.06 -30.44 -6.41
CA ASN A 371 -20.20 -29.57 -7.22
C ASN A 371 -19.55 -28.50 -6.33
N ILE A 372 -18.27 -28.68 -5.99
CA ILE A 372 -17.48 -27.74 -5.19
C ILE A 372 -16.63 -26.78 -6.03
N ASP A 373 -16.58 -26.95 -7.35
CA ASP A 373 -15.71 -26.17 -8.23
C ASP A 373 -16.05 -24.68 -8.20
N LEU A 374 -17.36 -24.36 -8.10
CA LEU A 374 -17.81 -22.98 -7.97
C LEU A 374 -17.35 -22.34 -6.66
N LEU A 375 -17.24 -23.10 -5.56
CA LEU A 375 -16.65 -22.57 -4.32
C LEU A 375 -15.15 -22.33 -4.51
N ALA A 376 -14.44 -23.25 -5.14
CA ALA A 376 -13.00 -23.15 -5.37
C ALA A 376 -12.64 -21.93 -6.23
N GLN A 377 -13.47 -21.59 -7.23
CA GLN A 377 -13.29 -20.41 -8.09
C GLN A 377 -13.40 -19.07 -7.32
N LEU A 378 -14.07 -19.05 -6.16
CA LEU A 378 -14.18 -17.84 -5.34
C LEU A 378 -12.93 -17.54 -4.52
N TYR A 379 -12.03 -18.52 -4.33
CA TYR A 379 -10.91 -18.44 -3.39
C TYR A 379 -10.01 -17.21 -3.61
N ASP A 380 -9.69 -16.90 -4.87
CA ASP A 380 -8.77 -15.81 -5.24
C ASP A 380 -9.41 -14.42 -5.18
N ARG A 381 -10.74 -14.36 -5.22
CA ARG A 381 -11.51 -13.10 -5.17
C ARG A 381 -12.08 -12.83 -3.77
N CYS A 382 -12.25 -13.87 -2.97
CA CYS A 382 -12.77 -13.75 -1.62
C CYS A 382 -11.74 -13.03 -0.75
N ILE A 383 -12.13 -11.91 -0.14
CA ILE A 383 -11.27 -11.15 0.78
C ILE A 383 -11.28 -11.67 2.23
N GLY A 384 -11.92 -12.82 2.48
CA GLY A 384 -11.93 -13.45 3.81
C GLY A 384 -12.62 -12.62 4.89
N CYS A 385 -13.71 -11.92 4.56
CA CYS A 385 -14.33 -10.97 5.51
C CYS A 385 -15.29 -11.59 6.54
N GLY A 386 -15.89 -12.76 6.27
CA GLY A 386 -16.86 -13.42 7.15
C GLY A 386 -18.31 -12.91 7.04
N ARG A 387 -18.57 -11.75 6.40
CA ARG A 387 -19.91 -11.14 6.30
C ARG A 387 -20.99 -12.04 5.70
N CYS A 388 -20.61 -12.93 4.77
CA CYS A 388 -21.54 -13.88 4.17
C CYS A 388 -22.06 -14.92 5.17
N GLU A 389 -21.27 -15.25 6.19
CA GLU A 389 -21.61 -16.21 7.24
C GLU A 389 -22.56 -15.59 8.26
N GLU A 390 -22.28 -14.36 8.69
CA GLU A 390 -23.15 -13.58 9.59
C GLU A 390 -24.55 -13.36 9.00
N ALA A 391 -24.61 -13.12 7.69
CA ALA A 391 -25.87 -12.91 6.98
C ALA A 391 -26.66 -14.22 6.74
N CYS A 392 -26.02 -15.38 6.90
CA CYS A 392 -26.62 -16.66 6.57
C CYS A 392 -27.60 -17.12 7.68
N PRO A 393 -28.91 -17.23 7.39
CA PRO A 393 -29.89 -17.62 8.40
C PRO A 393 -29.73 -19.08 8.85
N GLN A 394 -28.97 -19.88 8.10
CA GLN A 394 -28.67 -21.28 8.38
C GLN A 394 -27.28 -21.45 9.02
N GLN A 395 -26.60 -20.34 9.33
CA GLN A 395 -25.26 -20.31 9.95
C GLN A 395 -24.24 -21.18 9.19
N ILE A 396 -24.31 -21.18 7.87
CA ILE A 396 -23.33 -21.87 7.02
C ILE A 396 -22.04 -21.04 7.02
N GLU A 397 -20.93 -21.67 7.34
CA GLU A 397 -19.59 -21.08 7.28
C GLU A 397 -19.08 -21.01 5.83
N VAL A 398 -19.72 -20.16 5.03
CA VAL A 398 -19.46 -19.99 3.59
C VAL A 398 -17.98 -19.77 3.30
N HIS A 399 -17.26 -18.98 4.11
CA HIS A 399 -15.85 -18.73 3.90
C HIS A 399 -15.01 -19.99 4.17
N SER A 400 -15.31 -20.73 5.24
CA SER A 400 -14.67 -22.02 5.51
C SER A 400 -14.91 -23.03 4.37
N LEU A 401 -16.10 -23.03 3.75
CA LEU A 401 -16.39 -23.88 2.58
C LEU A 401 -15.56 -23.49 1.34
N ILE A 402 -15.36 -22.20 1.09
CA ILE A 402 -14.49 -21.72 -0.02
C ILE A 402 -13.05 -22.21 0.19
N VAL A 403 -12.50 -22.06 1.40
CA VAL A 403 -11.14 -22.50 1.71
C VAL A 403 -11.02 -24.03 1.61
N ALA A 404 -12.02 -24.77 2.10
CA ALA A 404 -12.03 -26.23 2.05
C ALA A 404 -12.12 -26.77 0.61
N ALA A 405 -12.94 -26.13 -0.25
CA ALA A 405 -13.01 -26.48 -1.68
C ALA A 405 -11.66 -26.24 -2.40
N SER A 406 -10.85 -25.31 -1.89
CA SER A 406 -9.51 -24.99 -2.40
C SER A 406 -8.36 -25.56 -1.56
N GLU A 407 -8.60 -26.66 -0.80
CA GLU A 407 -7.62 -27.23 0.12
C GLU A 407 -6.25 -27.48 -0.52
N ARG A 408 -6.24 -28.13 -1.70
CA ARG A 408 -5.00 -28.43 -2.41
C ARG A 408 -4.23 -27.15 -2.70
N LYS A 409 -4.91 -26.10 -3.18
CA LYS A 409 -4.30 -24.80 -3.44
C LYS A 409 -3.75 -24.22 -2.15
N PHE A 410 -4.57 -24.05 -1.12
CA PHE A 410 -4.19 -23.51 0.19
C PHE A 410 -2.94 -24.19 0.79
N ARG A 411 -2.83 -25.53 0.70
CA ARG A 411 -1.67 -26.27 1.24
C ARG A 411 -0.41 -26.19 0.37
N THR A 412 -0.55 -25.92 -0.92
CA THR A 412 0.57 -25.95 -1.89
C THR A 412 0.96 -24.57 -2.40
N GLU A 413 0.25 -23.52 -1.97
CA GLU A 413 0.46 -22.13 -2.34
C GLU A 413 1.81 -21.63 -1.79
N LYS A 414 2.83 -21.72 -2.65
CA LYS A 414 4.21 -21.30 -2.40
C LYS A 414 4.73 -20.48 -3.57
N TYR A 415 5.24 -19.29 -3.25
CA TYR A 415 5.85 -18.34 -4.17
C TYR A 415 7.08 -17.71 -3.54
N LYS A 416 7.79 -16.87 -4.32
CA LYS A 416 8.91 -16.08 -3.82
C LYS A 416 8.64 -14.59 -3.95
N VAL A 417 9.08 -13.85 -2.94
CA VAL A 417 9.03 -12.39 -2.90
C VAL A 417 10.39 -11.87 -2.47
N ARG A 418 10.84 -10.78 -3.09
CA ARG A 418 12.06 -10.10 -2.66
C ARG A 418 11.81 -9.42 -1.32
N THR A 419 12.71 -9.57 -0.35
CA THR A 419 12.59 -8.85 0.92
C THR A 419 12.72 -7.35 0.70
N GLY A 420 12.17 -6.56 1.63
CA GLY A 420 12.17 -5.10 1.53
C GLY A 420 13.58 -4.52 1.47
N ARG A 421 13.96 -3.92 0.35
CA ARG A 421 15.32 -3.41 0.12
C ARG A 421 15.62 -2.10 0.86
N GLY A 422 14.60 -1.34 1.29
CA GLY A 422 14.75 -0.04 1.92
C GLY A 422 14.87 1.12 0.91
N PRO A 423 15.76 2.10 1.14
CA PRO A 423 15.82 3.33 0.34
C PRO A 423 16.39 3.11 -1.07
N ILE A 424 16.00 3.99 -2.01
CA ILE A 424 16.65 4.07 -3.32
C ILE A 424 18.03 4.73 -3.18
N LEU A 425 19.05 4.14 -3.80
CA LEU A 425 20.44 4.61 -3.71
C LEU A 425 20.64 5.89 -4.53
N ASP A 426 21.50 6.78 -4.06
CA ASP A 426 21.85 8.01 -4.77
C ASP A 426 22.63 7.70 -6.07
N THR A 427 23.33 6.57 -6.12
CA THR A 427 23.97 6.04 -7.34
C THR A 427 22.94 5.65 -8.41
N GLU A 428 21.88 4.92 -8.01
CA GLU A 428 20.75 4.62 -8.90
C GLU A 428 20.09 5.90 -9.41
N ILE A 429 19.84 6.89 -8.53
CA ILE A 429 19.25 8.17 -8.94
C ILE A 429 20.13 8.92 -9.95
N ARG A 430 21.47 8.89 -9.81
CA ARG A 430 22.39 9.49 -10.78
C ARG A 430 22.29 8.81 -12.14
N GLU A 431 22.07 7.50 -12.17
CA GLU A 431 21.92 6.72 -13.40
C GLU A 431 20.59 7.02 -14.11
N VAL A 432 19.48 7.03 -13.36
CA VAL A 432 18.14 7.14 -13.96
C VAL A 432 17.55 8.54 -14.02
N GLY A 433 18.12 9.51 -13.30
CA GLY A 433 17.56 10.86 -13.16
C GLY A 433 17.36 11.58 -14.49
N ALA A 434 18.40 11.63 -15.32
CA ALA A 434 18.29 12.21 -16.68
C ALA A 434 17.31 11.42 -17.57
N PRO A 435 17.45 10.09 -17.74
CA PRO A 435 16.52 9.31 -18.55
C PRO A 435 15.05 9.44 -18.16
N ILE A 436 14.71 9.54 -16.86
CA ILE A 436 13.33 9.76 -16.41
C ILE A 436 12.83 11.15 -16.80
N VAL A 437 13.62 12.20 -16.51
CA VAL A 437 13.23 13.60 -16.78
C VAL A 437 13.10 13.87 -18.28
N LEU A 438 13.96 13.27 -19.10
CA LEU A 438 13.89 13.40 -20.56
C LEU A 438 12.80 12.52 -21.19
N GLY A 439 12.24 11.58 -20.42
CA GLY A 439 11.19 10.64 -20.83
C GLY A 439 11.69 9.38 -21.55
N GLU A 440 12.99 9.13 -21.58
CA GLU A 440 13.59 7.94 -22.21
C GLU A 440 13.36 6.66 -21.41
N ILE A 441 13.29 6.79 -20.08
CA ILE A 441 12.61 5.84 -19.20
C ILE A 441 11.14 6.26 -19.16
N PRO A 442 10.19 5.40 -19.59
CA PRO A 442 8.78 5.77 -19.75
C PRO A 442 8.12 6.29 -18.47
N GLY A 443 8.59 5.83 -17.31
CA GLY A 443 8.22 6.36 -16.01
C GLY A 443 8.52 5.39 -14.87
N VAL A 444 8.24 5.85 -13.66
CA VAL A 444 8.26 5.06 -12.42
C VAL A 444 6.83 4.64 -12.08
N VAL A 445 6.59 3.33 -11.94
CA VAL A 445 5.27 2.79 -11.57
C VAL A 445 5.37 2.15 -10.19
N ALA A 446 4.50 2.57 -9.27
CA ALA A 446 4.51 2.09 -7.89
C ALA A 446 3.25 1.28 -7.58
N TYR A 447 3.38 -0.02 -7.31
CA TYR A 447 2.27 -0.86 -6.86
C TYR A 447 2.24 -0.94 -5.34
N VAL A 448 1.28 -0.23 -4.74
CA VAL A 448 1.20 -0.01 -3.29
C VAL A 448 -0.22 -0.30 -2.79
N GLY A 449 -0.47 -0.13 -1.50
CA GLY A 449 -1.83 -0.19 -0.94
C GLY A 449 -2.26 -1.56 -0.43
N CYS A 450 -3.57 -1.72 -0.25
CA CYS A 450 -4.19 -2.80 0.53
C CYS A 450 -4.66 -3.97 -0.34
N ALA A 451 -5.29 -4.96 0.30
CA ALA A 451 -5.74 -6.21 -0.30
C ALA A 451 -7.25 -6.30 -0.55
N ASN A 452 -7.89 -5.17 -0.89
CA ASN A 452 -9.30 -5.11 -1.28
C ASN A 452 -9.41 -5.03 -2.80
N TRP A 453 -8.95 -6.07 -3.51
CA TRP A 453 -8.87 -6.08 -4.97
C TRP A 453 -10.20 -6.46 -5.63
N PRO A 454 -10.59 -5.80 -6.74
CA PRO A 454 -11.79 -6.16 -7.53
C PRO A 454 -11.64 -7.48 -8.29
N THR A 455 -10.41 -7.81 -8.62
CA THR A 455 -10.00 -8.96 -9.40
C THR A 455 -9.01 -9.81 -8.59
N PRO A 456 -8.68 -11.04 -9.03
CA PRO A 456 -7.65 -11.84 -8.38
C PRO A 456 -6.34 -11.08 -8.18
N MET A 457 -5.65 -11.32 -7.07
CA MET A 457 -4.40 -10.61 -6.74
C MET A 457 -3.28 -10.82 -7.77
N THR A 458 -3.35 -11.89 -8.56
CA THR A 458 -2.44 -12.17 -9.68
C THR A 458 -2.44 -11.07 -10.73
N ASP A 459 -3.51 -10.29 -10.83
CA ASP A 459 -3.58 -9.16 -11.77
C ASP A 459 -2.62 -8.04 -11.39
N VAL A 460 -2.34 -7.84 -10.09
CA VAL A 460 -1.32 -6.87 -9.66
C VAL A 460 0.06 -7.30 -10.18
N GLY A 461 0.38 -8.60 -10.05
CA GLY A 461 1.61 -9.17 -10.60
C GLY A 461 1.67 -9.11 -12.13
N ARG A 462 0.54 -9.36 -12.82
CA ARG A 462 0.42 -9.23 -14.28
C ARG A 462 0.72 -7.82 -14.75
N MET A 463 0.14 -6.81 -14.09
CA MET A 463 0.39 -5.41 -14.41
C MET A 463 1.86 -5.05 -14.17
N ALA A 464 2.42 -5.39 -13.00
CA ALA A 464 3.83 -5.15 -12.69
C ALA A 464 4.78 -5.78 -13.71
N TYR A 465 4.53 -7.04 -14.09
CA TYR A 465 5.30 -7.77 -15.08
C TYR A 465 5.29 -7.11 -16.45
N GLU A 466 4.11 -6.66 -16.92
CA GLU A 466 4.00 -5.96 -18.21
C GLU A 466 4.77 -4.63 -18.20
N PHE A 467 4.67 -3.85 -17.12
CA PHE A 467 5.35 -2.55 -17.03
C PHE A 467 6.88 -2.69 -16.95
N ALA A 468 7.38 -3.68 -16.21
CA ALA A 468 8.80 -4.01 -16.20
C ALA A 468 9.29 -4.42 -17.61
N ARG A 469 8.56 -5.29 -18.32
CA ARG A 469 8.88 -5.65 -19.72
C ARG A 469 8.87 -4.48 -20.69
N ARG A 470 8.04 -3.47 -20.45
CA ARG A 470 7.97 -2.23 -21.23
C ARG A 470 9.07 -1.22 -20.90
N GLY A 471 9.96 -1.56 -19.96
CA GLY A 471 11.10 -0.75 -19.56
C GLY A 471 10.75 0.39 -18.60
N PHE A 472 9.59 0.32 -17.92
CA PHE A 472 9.34 1.20 -16.76
C PHE A 472 10.18 0.72 -15.57
N ILE A 473 10.45 1.62 -14.63
CA ILE A 473 10.98 1.22 -13.32
C ILE A 473 9.77 0.86 -12.47
N VAL A 474 9.70 -0.37 -11.97
CA VAL A 474 8.58 -0.82 -11.15
C VAL A 474 9.03 -0.93 -9.70
N THR A 475 8.27 -0.30 -8.80
CA THR A 475 8.49 -0.36 -7.36
C THR A 475 7.24 -0.87 -6.66
N SER A 476 7.38 -1.40 -5.46
CA SER A 476 6.24 -1.93 -4.71
C SER A 476 6.46 -1.90 -3.19
N THR A 477 5.36 -1.89 -2.44
CA THR A 477 5.36 -2.04 -0.98
C THR A 477 4.16 -2.84 -0.49
N GLY A 478 4.24 -3.31 0.76
CA GLY A 478 3.09 -3.79 1.53
C GLY A 478 2.32 -4.94 0.86
N CYS A 479 0.99 -4.90 0.91
CA CYS A 479 0.15 -6.00 0.40
C CYS A 479 0.25 -6.14 -1.13
N SER A 480 0.52 -5.06 -1.86
CA SER A 480 0.72 -5.12 -3.31
C SER A 480 2.05 -5.77 -3.68
N ALA A 481 3.12 -5.50 -2.94
CA ALA A 481 4.39 -6.23 -3.09
C ALA A 481 4.22 -7.75 -2.87
N MET A 482 3.39 -8.13 -1.90
CA MET A 482 2.97 -9.52 -1.70
C MET A 482 2.18 -10.03 -2.91
N ALA A 483 1.14 -9.32 -3.36
CA ALA A 483 0.29 -9.76 -4.47
C ALA A 483 1.07 -10.04 -5.76
N ILE A 484 2.12 -9.26 -6.04
CA ILE A 484 2.98 -9.44 -7.21
C ILE A 484 3.59 -10.84 -7.27
N SER A 485 3.97 -11.45 -6.14
CA SER A 485 4.58 -12.78 -6.13
C SER A 485 3.63 -13.91 -6.52
N PHE A 486 2.31 -13.70 -6.44
CA PHE A 486 1.32 -14.74 -6.74
C PHE A 486 1.13 -14.95 -8.25
N TYR A 487 1.59 -14.00 -9.07
CA TYR A 487 1.68 -14.18 -10.52
C TYR A 487 2.87 -15.06 -10.88
N LYS A 488 2.68 -15.94 -11.87
CA LYS A 488 3.75 -16.75 -12.46
C LYS A 488 3.79 -16.52 -13.97
N ASP A 489 4.99 -16.39 -14.51
CA ASP A 489 5.21 -16.38 -15.96
C ASP A 489 5.02 -17.79 -16.56
N GLU A 490 5.20 -17.90 -17.88
CA GLU A 490 5.09 -19.17 -18.61
C GLU A 490 6.10 -20.23 -18.14
N GLU A 491 7.21 -19.81 -17.53
CA GLU A 491 8.24 -20.68 -16.93
C GLU A 491 7.97 -21.01 -15.44
N GLY A 492 6.88 -20.49 -14.88
CA GLY A 492 6.49 -20.74 -13.48
C GLY A 492 7.22 -19.88 -12.45
N ARG A 493 7.93 -18.83 -12.87
CA ARG A 493 8.70 -17.90 -12.03
C ARG A 493 7.86 -16.71 -11.61
N SER A 494 8.07 -16.22 -10.39
CA SER A 494 7.50 -14.96 -9.93
C SER A 494 8.17 -13.76 -10.61
N PRO A 495 7.51 -12.58 -10.71
CA PRO A 495 8.14 -11.37 -11.23
C PRO A 495 9.47 -11.01 -10.56
N TYR A 496 9.60 -11.25 -9.25
CA TYR A 496 10.85 -11.00 -8.50
C TYR A 496 12.00 -11.94 -8.85
N GLU A 497 11.72 -13.11 -9.44
CA GLU A 497 12.73 -14.04 -9.96
C GLU A 497 13.16 -13.67 -11.39
N VAL A 498 12.35 -12.90 -12.11
CA VAL A 498 12.58 -12.55 -13.52
C VAL A 498 13.33 -11.24 -13.67
N PHE A 499 12.94 -10.22 -12.91
CA PHE A 499 13.50 -8.87 -13.02
C PHE A 499 14.53 -8.59 -11.91
N GLY A 500 15.51 -7.74 -12.22
CA GLY A 500 16.44 -7.18 -11.24
C GLY A 500 15.70 -6.41 -10.14
N GLY A 501 16.33 -6.30 -8.97
CA GLY A 501 15.73 -5.66 -7.78
C GLY A 501 16.18 -4.21 -7.53
N GLY A 502 16.92 -3.60 -8.45
CA GLY A 502 17.32 -2.21 -8.35
C GLY A 502 16.28 -1.24 -8.90
N PHE A 503 16.59 0.05 -8.78
CA PHE A 503 15.78 1.15 -9.30
C PHE A 503 16.25 1.53 -10.70
N LEU A 504 16.21 0.58 -11.63
CA LEU A 504 16.69 0.73 -13.01
C LEU A 504 15.59 0.40 -14.03
N ARG A 505 15.86 0.75 -15.30
CA ARG A 505 14.92 0.54 -16.42
C ARG A 505 14.56 -0.94 -16.55
N GLY A 506 13.29 -1.28 -16.41
CA GLY A 506 12.79 -2.64 -16.56
C GLY A 506 13.02 -3.55 -15.36
N GLU A 507 13.37 -2.97 -14.21
CA GLU A 507 13.54 -3.68 -12.94
C GLU A 507 12.31 -3.57 -12.04
N LEU A 508 12.24 -4.45 -11.03
CA LEU A 508 11.16 -4.56 -10.06
C LEU A 508 11.73 -4.64 -8.64
N SER A 509 11.61 -3.55 -7.89
CA SER A 509 12.01 -3.48 -6.49
C SER A 509 10.82 -3.61 -5.52
N ASN A 510 11.06 -4.24 -4.37
CA ASN A 510 10.18 -4.18 -3.20
C ASN A 510 10.88 -3.35 -2.12
N GLU A 511 10.36 -2.17 -1.81
CA GLU A 511 11.00 -1.29 -0.81
C GLU A 511 10.74 -1.78 0.63
N GLY A 512 9.66 -2.54 0.84
CA GLY A 512 9.34 -3.17 2.11
C GLY A 512 7.90 -2.97 2.55
N SER A 513 7.72 -2.69 3.83
CA SER A 513 6.40 -2.57 4.44
C SER A 513 5.71 -1.25 4.08
N CYS A 514 4.56 -1.00 4.67
CA CYS A 514 3.72 0.16 4.38
C CYS A 514 4.46 1.48 4.66
N VAL A 515 5.32 1.51 5.68
CA VAL A 515 6.14 2.68 6.04
C VAL A 515 7.34 2.89 5.11
N ALA A 516 7.62 1.96 4.19
CA ALA A 516 8.64 2.13 3.15
C ALA A 516 8.14 2.88 1.90
N ASN A 517 6.86 3.28 1.83
CA ASN A 517 6.33 4.10 0.74
C ASN A 517 7.06 5.44 0.51
N PRO A 518 7.55 6.15 1.54
CA PRO A 518 8.36 7.34 1.37
C PRO A 518 9.55 7.13 0.46
N HIS A 519 10.26 5.99 0.53
CA HIS A 519 11.42 5.70 -0.34
C HIS A 519 11.11 5.80 -1.83
N ILE A 520 9.86 5.50 -2.23
CA ILE A 520 9.38 5.66 -3.60
C ILE A 520 9.19 7.15 -3.95
N SER A 521 8.51 7.91 -3.09
CA SER A 521 8.39 9.36 -3.27
C SER A 521 9.73 10.10 -3.13
N ASP A 522 10.63 9.59 -2.31
CA ASP A 522 11.99 10.07 -2.09
C ASP A 522 12.82 9.93 -3.35
N ALA A 523 12.62 8.87 -4.14
CA ALA A 523 13.23 8.76 -5.45
C ALA A 523 12.87 9.97 -6.33
N CYS A 524 11.61 10.41 -6.31
CA CYS A 524 11.18 11.60 -7.05
C CYS A 524 11.83 12.89 -6.51
N ILE A 525 11.91 13.04 -5.18
CA ILE A 525 12.58 14.17 -4.51
C ILE A 525 14.08 14.19 -4.84
N LYS A 526 14.73 13.03 -4.76
CA LYS A 526 16.15 12.84 -5.05
C LYS A 526 16.46 13.11 -6.51
N ILE A 527 15.57 12.80 -7.47
CA ILE A 527 15.76 13.22 -8.87
C ILE A 527 15.82 14.75 -8.97
N ALA A 528 14.91 15.47 -8.31
CA ALA A 528 14.94 16.93 -8.29
C ALA A 528 16.20 17.48 -7.58
N TYR A 529 16.64 16.85 -6.49
CA TYR A 529 17.80 17.28 -5.71
C TYR A 529 19.14 16.94 -6.37
N ILE A 530 19.36 15.68 -6.72
CA ILE A 530 20.65 15.14 -7.19
C ILE A 530 20.86 15.49 -8.66
N TYR A 531 19.88 15.18 -9.52
CA TYR A 531 20.01 15.44 -10.95
C TYR A 531 19.78 16.92 -11.28
N ALA A 532 18.67 17.51 -10.82
CA ALA A 532 18.32 18.89 -11.14
C ALA A 532 18.89 19.95 -10.18
N ARG A 533 19.65 19.53 -9.15
CA ARG A 533 20.35 20.42 -8.20
C ARG A 533 19.41 21.42 -7.50
N ARG A 534 18.14 21.07 -7.31
CA ARG A 534 17.17 21.90 -6.58
C ARG A 534 17.46 21.85 -5.10
N LYS A 535 17.30 22.96 -4.38
CA LYS A 535 17.48 22.97 -2.92
C LYS A 535 16.31 22.26 -2.25
N LEU A 536 16.59 21.40 -1.26
CA LEU A 536 15.55 20.66 -0.53
C LEU A 536 14.99 21.42 0.68
N ARG A 537 15.85 22.00 1.52
CA ARG A 537 15.45 22.48 2.86
C ARG A 537 14.29 23.48 2.81
N GLY A 538 13.12 23.08 3.31
CA GLY A 538 11.92 23.92 3.39
C GLY A 538 11.37 24.36 2.02
N ASN A 539 11.62 23.60 0.95
CA ASN A 539 11.34 24.02 -0.42
C ASN A 539 10.28 23.14 -1.13
N TYR A 540 9.29 22.68 -0.37
CA TYR A 540 8.30 21.69 -0.82
C TYR A 540 7.63 22.05 -2.14
N GLU A 541 7.17 23.30 -2.27
CA GLU A 541 6.43 23.80 -3.44
C GLU A 541 7.23 23.68 -4.75
N GLU A 542 8.51 24.08 -4.76
CA GLU A 542 9.36 23.99 -5.96
C GLU A 542 9.66 22.54 -6.34
N ILE A 543 9.86 21.67 -5.35
CA ILE A 543 10.12 20.25 -5.59
C ILE A 543 8.86 19.56 -6.15
N ALA A 544 7.69 19.84 -5.59
CA ALA A 544 6.42 19.33 -6.09
C ALA A 544 6.13 19.81 -7.52
N ASP A 545 6.35 21.10 -7.80
CA ASP A 545 6.21 21.67 -9.14
C ASP A 545 7.18 21.02 -10.14
N TYR A 546 8.44 20.81 -9.74
CA TYR A 546 9.43 20.11 -10.56
C TYR A 546 8.97 18.69 -10.90
N ILE A 547 8.50 17.92 -9.91
CA ILE A 547 8.04 16.53 -10.09
C ILE A 547 6.83 16.50 -11.02
N LEU A 548 5.82 17.34 -10.78
CA LEU A 548 4.60 17.41 -11.60
C LEU A 548 4.90 17.71 -13.07
N ASN A 549 5.87 18.58 -13.35
CA ASN A 549 6.19 19.02 -14.70
C ASN A 549 7.24 18.17 -15.43
N ARG A 550 8.01 17.33 -14.71
CA ARG A 550 9.24 16.73 -15.25
C ARG A 550 9.45 15.26 -14.91
N VAL A 551 8.92 14.74 -13.81
CA VAL A 551 9.20 13.38 -13.36
C VAL A 551 8.00 12.48 -13.69
N GLY A 552 8.14 11.67 -14.73
CA GLY A 552 7.12 10.71 -15.14
C GLY A 552 6.97 9.59 -14.11
N ALA A 553 5.89 9.63 -13.33
CA ALA A 553 5.59 8.64 -12.30
C ALA A 553 4.09 8.44 -12.15
N CYS A 554 3.67 7.25 -11.72
CA CYS A 554 2.28 6.92 -11.39
C CYS A 554 2.21 5.86 -10.28
N GLY A 555 1.43 6.13 -9.24
CA GLY A 555 1.08 5.14 -8.23
C GLY A 555 -0.15 4.33 -8.62
N VAL A 556 -0.19 3.05 -8.22
CA VAL A 556 -1.33 2.15 -8.41
C VAL A 556 -1.66 1.48 -7.08
N ALA A 557 -2.79 1.86 -6.50
CA ALA A 557 -3.36 1.28 -5.29
C ALA A 557 -4.63 0.47 -5.64
N TRP A 558 -4.44 -0.61 -6.40
CA TRP A 558 -5.53 -1.43 -6.97
C TRP A 558 -6.51 -1.96 -5.92
N GLY A 559 -5.99 -2.31 -4.74
CA GLY A 559 -6.78 -2.84 -3.63
C GLY A 559 -6.97 -1.89 -2.45
N ALA A 560 -6.92 -0.56 -2.68
CA ALA A 560 -7.00 0.43 -1.61
C ALA A 560 -8.24 0.24 -0.71
N MET A 561 -8.04 0.35 0.62
CA MET A 561 -9.11 0.20 1.61
C MET A 561 -8.89 1.01 2.89
N SER A 562 -7.67 1.00 3.43
CA SER A 562 -7.39 1.64 4.72
C SER A 562 -7.25 3.17 4.61
N GLN A 563 -7.50 3.85 5.72
CA GLN A 563 -7.23 5.27 5.88
C GLN A 563 -5.76 5.62 5.60
N LYS A 564 -4.82 4.71 5.91
CA LYS A 564 -3.41 4.81 5.51
C LYS A 564 -3.23 4.92 3.99
N ALA A 565 -3.98 4.14 3.21
CA ALA A 565 -3.88 4.24 1.75
C ALA A 565 -4.40 5.59 1.23
N ALA A 566 -5.41 6.18 1.89
CA ALA A 566 -5.90 7.52 1.56
C ALA A 566 -4.85 8.60 1.86
N SER A 567 -4.16 8.52 3.01
CA SER A 567 -3.10 9.46 3.38
C SER A 567 -1.88 9.32 2.48
N ILE A 568 -1.39 8.09 2.23
CA ILE A 568 -0.27 7.83 1.30
C ILE A 568 -0.58 8.39 -0.09
N ALA A 569 -1.74 8.05 -0.67
CA ALA A 569 -2.11 8.52 -2.00
C ALA A 569 -2.16 10.06 -2.07
N THR A 570 -2.71 10.69 -1.03
CA THR A 570 -2.81 12.15 -0.95
C THR A 570 -1.43 12.81 -0.77
N GLY A 571 -0.47 12.15 -0.09
CA GLY A 571 0.92 12.61 0.03
C GLY A 571 1.65 12.57 -1.31
N PHE A 572 1.48 11.50 -2.09
CA PHE A 572 1.95 11.44 -3.49
C PHE A 572 1.32 12.54 -4.35
N ASN A 573 0.02 12.80 -4.21
CA ASN A 573 -0.63 13.87 -4.96
C ASN A 573 -0.06 15.25 -4.61
N ARG A 574 0.21 15.50 -3.33
CA ARG A 574 0.78 16.76 -2.85
C ARG A 574 2.16 17.03 -3.46
N ILE A 575 2.92 15.98 -3.76
CA ILE A 575 4.23 16.11 -4.42
C ILE A 575 4.17 16.02 -5.96
N GLY A 576 2.98 16.05 -6.55
CA GLY A 576 2.81 16.06 -8.01
C GLY A 576 2.84 14.68 -8.66
N VAL A 577 2.65 13.61 -7.90
CA VAL A 577 2.57 12.24 -8.42
C VAL A 577 1.11 11.79 -8.50
N PRO A 578 0.63 11.39 -9.70
CA PRO A 578 -0.72 10.87 -9.88
C PRO A 578 -0.86 9.46 -9.31
N VAL A 579 -2.05 9.13 -8.82
CA VAL A 579 -2.38 7.83 -8.23
C VAL A 579 -3.66 7.27 -8.84
N ILE A 580 -3.60 6.03 -9.32
CA ILE A 580 -4.77 5.25 -9.71
C ILE A 580 -5.19 4.39 -8.53
N VAL A 581 -6.48 4.41 -8.19
CA VAL A 581 -7.09 3.49 -7.22
C VAL A 581 -8.03 2.53 -7.95
N GLY A 582 -8.19 1.32 -7.41
CA GLY A 582 -9.21 0.40 -7.91
C GLY A 582 -10.64 0.88 -7.60
N PRO A 583 -11.67 0.15 -8.04
CA PRO A 583 -13.08 0.58 -7.99
C PRO A 583 -13.56 0.96 -6.58
N GLN A 584 -13.11 0.24 -5.56
CA GLN A 584 -13.49 0.51 -4.16
C GLN A 584 -12.89 1.81 -3.64
N GLY A 585 -11.83 2.31 -4.26
CA GLY A 585 -11.23 3.60 -3.94
C GLY A 585 -12.20 4.78 -4.15
N LEU A 586 -13.23 4.61 -4.98
CA LEU A 586 -14.31 5.61 -5.11
C LEU A 586 -14.97 5.93 -3.76
N LYS A 587 -14.96 4.97 -2.81
CA LYS A 587 -15.51 5.14 -1.45
C LYS A 587 -14.68 6.11 -0.59
N TYR A 588 -13.51 6.56 -1.03
CA TYR A 588 -12.82 7.70 -0.42
C TYR A 588 -13.49 9.04 -0.72
N ARG A 589 -14.49 9.10 -1.61
CA ARG A 589 -15.41 10.23 -1.88
C ARG A 589 -14.85 11.35 -2.77
N ARG A 590 -13.53 11.47 -2.90
CA ARG A 590 -12.84 12.51 -3.68
C ARG A 590 -11.97 11.93 -4.79
N LEU A 591 -11.93 12.63 -5.93
CA LEU A 591 -11.01 12.42 -7.05
C LEU A 591 -10.44 13.77 -7.50
N TYR A 592 -9.31 13.76 -8.20
CA TYR A 592 -8.67 14.94 -8.79
C TYR A 592 -8.57 14.74 -10.29
N LEU A 593 -9.68 15.03 -10.98
CA LEU A 593 -9.83 14.85 -12.42
C LEU A 593 -9.65 16.18 -13.13
N GLY A 594 -8.70 16.25 -14.05
CA GLY A 594 -8.58 17.34 -15.01
C GLY A 594 -9.70 17.30 -16.06
N ARG A 595 -10.02 18.46 -16.61
CA ARG A 595 -11.06 18.69 -17.62
C ARG A 595 -10.39 19.05 -18.93
N VAL A 596 -10.19 18.09 -19.82
CA VAL A 596 -9.44 18.26 -21.08
C VAL A 596 -10.01 19.34 -22.00
N GLU A 597 -11.30 19.64 -21.86
CA GLU A 597 -11.99 20.73 -22.55
C GLU A 597 -11.65 22.13 -22.02
N ASP A 598 -11.08 22.23 -20.82
CA ASP A 598 -10.68 23.46 -20.16
C ASP A 598 -9.18 23.69 -20.37
N GLU A 599 -8.80 24.16 -21.57
CA GLU A 599 -7.40 24.39 -21.94
C GLU A 599 -6.65 25.32 -20.96
N GLU A 600 -7.35 26.29 -20.37
CA GLU A 600 -6.76 27.21 -19.38
C GLU A 600 -6.26 26.49 -18.13
N SER A 601 -6.92 25.40 -17.72
CA SER A 601 -6.50 24.58 -16.59
C SER A 601 -5.19 23.83 -16.83
N PHE A 602 -4.77 23.69 -18.09
CA PHE A 602 -3.50 23.09 -18.52
C PHE A 602 -2.50 24.13 -19.04
N LYS A 603 -2.70 25.42 -18.74
CA LYS A 603 -1.71 26.48 -19.03
C LYS A 603 -0.86 26.79 -17.81
N VAL A 604 0.44 26.63 -17.97
CA VAL A 604 1.47 26.93 -16.96
C VAL A 604 2.36 28.07 -17.43
N TYR A 605 3.20 28.62 -16.55
CA TYR A 605 4.21 29.60 -16.95
C TYR A 605 5.42 28.90 -17.56
N ASP A 606 6.00 29.46 -18.63
CA ASP A 606 7.38 29.17 -18.98
C ASP A 606 8.30 30.09 -18.17
N ALA A 607 9.11 29.52 -17.28
CA ALA A 607 9.98 30.28 -16.38
C ALA A 607 11.02 31.15 -17.11
N ARG A 608 11.30 30.89 -18.40
CA ARG A 608 12.25 31.68 -19.22
C ARG A 608 11.61 32.85 -19.93
N THR A 609 10.32 32.79 -20.26
CA THR A 609 9.65 33.84 -21.05
C THR A 609 8.56 34.57 -20.29
N ALA A 610 8.11 34.04 -19.14
CA ALA A 610 6.94 34.49 -18.37
C ALA A 610 5.60 34.35 -19.13
N GLU A 611 5.58 33.67 -20.27
CA GLU A 611 4.36 33.41 -21.03
C GLU A 611 3.57 32.24 -20.44
N ARG A 612 2.24 32.32 -20.50
CA ARG A 612 1.37 31.19 -20.17
C ARG A 612 1.24 30.30 -21.40
N VAL A 613 1.67 29.06 -21.28
CA VAL A 613 1.77 28.09 -22.37
C VAL A 613 0.97 26.84 -22.04
N PHE A 614 0.26 26.33 -23.04
CA PHE A 614 -0.46 25.07 -22.91
C PHE A 614 0.52 23.90 -22.92
N VAL A 615 0.44 23.03 -21.91
CA VAL A 615 1.34 21.88 -21.77
C VAL A 615 0.68 20.52 -22.01
N GLY A 616 -0.62 20.52 -22.31
CA GLY A 616 -1.42 19.32 -22.50
C GLY A 616 -1.83 18.63 -21.19
N PRO A 617 -2.72 17.63 -21.26
CA PRO A 617 -3.19 16.87 -20.11
C PRO A 617 -2.14 15.85 -19.63
N ALA A 618 -1.01 16.35 -19.13
CA ALA A 618 0.17 15.57 -18.77
C ALA A 618 0.67 15.95 -17.36
N PRO A 619 0.32 15.22 -16.29
CA PRO A 619 -0.74 14.21 -16.23
C PRO A 619 -2.14 14.86 -16.25
N GLU A 620 -3.13 14.15 -16.79
CA GLU A 620 -4.52 14.63 -16.83
C GLU A 620 -5.21 14.62 -15.45
N HIS A 621 -4.87 13.64 -14.63
CA HIS A 621 -5.51 13.39 -13.34
C HIS A 621 -4.45 13.20 -12.28
N LEU A 622 -4.72 13.65 -11.05
CA LEU A 622 -3.91 13.31 -9.88
C LEU A 622 -4.49 12.14 -9.10
N VAL A 623 -5.82 11.94 -9.13
CA VAL A 623 -6.46 10.75 -8.56
C VAL A 623 -7.52 10.24 -9.52
N TYR A 624 -7.33 9.02 -10.01
CA TYR A 624 -8.22 8.35 -10.95
C TYR A 624 -8.70 7.01 -10.40
N VAL A 625 -9.94 6.64 -10.69
CA VAL A 625 -10.48 5.30 -10.37
C VAL A 625 -10.54 4.51 -11.67
N ALA A 626 -9.81 3.40 -11.74
CA ALA A 626 -9.93 2.46 -12.85
C ALA A 626 -10.83 1.28 -12.46
N GLU A 627 -11.71 0.86 -13.37
CA GLU A 627 -12.65 -0.23 -13.17
C GLU A 627 -12.03 -1.59 -13.50
N THR A 628 -11.27 -1.65 -14.60
CA THR A 628 -10.63 -2.88 -15.09
C THR A 628 -9.11 -2.81 -15.09
N VAL A 629 -8.47 -3.96 -15.18
CA VAL A 629 -7.01 -4.05 -15.26
C VAL A 629 -6.50 -3.39 -16.55
N GLU A 630 -7.20 -3.61 -17.65
CA GLU A 630 -6.89 -3.07 -18.96
C GLU A 630 -6.93 -1.54 -18.94
N GLU A 631 -7.97 -0.96 -18.33
CA GLU A 631 -8.07 0.47 -18.11
C GLU A 631 -6.95 0.99 -17.21
N CYS A 632 -6.69 0.32 -16.08
CA CYS A 632 -5.63 0.69 -15.16
C CYS A 632 -4.27 0.74 -15.85
N MET A 633 -3.95 -0.25 -16.69
CA MET A 633 -2.69 -0.30 -17.44
C MET A 633 -2.60 0.85 -18.45
N THR A 634 -3.65 1.09 -19.23
CA THR A 634 -3.66 2.19 -20.21
C THR A 634 -3.48 3.55 -19.53
N TRP A 635 -4.18 3.80 -18.42
CA TRP A 635 -4.03 5.04 -17.67
C TRP A 635 -2.68 5.16 -16.95
N THR A 636 -2.11 4.06 -16.48
CA THR A 636 -0.77 4.08 -15.87
C THR A 636 0.28 4.59 -16.86
N ALA A 637 0.22 4.15 -18.13
CA ALA A 637 1.13 4.64 -19.15
C ALA A 637 0.88 6.13 -19.48
N LYS A 638 -0.39 6.55 -19.61
CA LYS A 638 -0.76 7.94 -19.91
C LYS A 638 -0.35 8.90 -18.80
N LEU A 639 -0.61 8.55 -17.54
CA LEU A 639 -0.32 9.39 -16.37
C LEU A 639 1.18 9.53 -16.09
N CYS A 640 2.05 8.81 -16.79
CA CYS A 640 3.50 9.03 -16.77
C CYS A 640 3.99 10.08 -17.77
N ILE A 641 3.15 10.55 -18.71
CA ILE A 641 3.50 11.62 -19.66
C ILE A 641 3.66 12.93 -18.90
N ARG A 642 4.68 13.72 -19.26
CA ARG A 642 5.00 15.00 -18.60
C ARG A 642 5.18 16.12 -19.60
N PRO A 643 4.91 17.39 -19.22
CA PRO A 643 5.10 18.56 -20.07
C PRO A 643 6.50 18.61 -20.69
N SER A 644 7.51 18.34 -19.87
CA SER A 644 8.93 18.51 -20.22
C SER A 644 9.57 17.33 -20.94
N ASP A 645 8.79 16.29 -21.32
CA ASP A 645 9.33 15.16 -22.08
C ASP A 645 10.05 15.68 -23.33
N THR A 646 11.25 15.20 -23.61
CA THR A 646 11.89 15.48 -24.90
C THR A 646 11.08 14.86 -26.04
N THR A 647 11.35 15.23 -27.29
CA THR A 647 10.70 14.60 -28.45
C THR A 647 10.87 13.08 -28.44
N LYS A 648 12.09 12.59 -28.19
CA LYS A 648 12.38 11.15 -28.08
C LYS A 648 11.64 10.51 -26.90
N GLY A 649 11.63 11.17 -25.74
CA GLY A 649 10.91 10.66 -24.56
C GLY A 649 9.40 10.62 -24.75
N ARG A 650 8.81 11.67 -25.33
CA ARG A 650 7.38 11.72 -25.64
C ARG A 650 7.00 10.62 -26.62
N MET A 651 7.80 10.40 -27.66
CA MET A 651 7.61 9.30 -28.60
C MET A 651 7.61 7.93 -27.91
N ILE A 652 8.53 7.68 -26.97
CA ILE A 652 8.58 6.42 -26.19
C ILE A 652 7.32 6.26 -25.32
N LYS A 653 6.89 7.31 -24.62
CA LYS A 653 5.69 7.24 -23.76
C LYS A 653 4.41 7.08 -24.57
N LEU A 654 4.27 7.81 -25.68
CA LEU A 654 3.16 7.66 -26.62
C LEU A 654 3.13 6.28 -27.27
N THR A 655 4.30 5.68 -27.56
CA THR A 655 4.35 4.31 -28.07
C THR A 655 3.71 3.34 -27.08
N ASN A 656 4.06 3.44 -25.79
CA ASN A 656 3.46 2.59 -24.76
C ASN A 656 1.95 2.84 -24.59
N TYR A 657 1.55 4.12 -24.55
CA TYR A 657 0.14 4.47 -24.39
C TYR A 657 -0.72 4.00 -25.57
N VAL A 658 -0.30 4.29 -26.81
CA VAL A 658 -1.01 3.89 -28.03
C VAL A 658 -1.03 2.37 -28.18
N ASP A 659 0.08 1.67 -27.91
CA ASP A 659 0.14 0.21 -27.99
C ASP A 659 -0.82 -0.45 -26.98
N LEU A 660 -0.81 -0.03 -25.71
CA LEU A 660 -1.74 -0.55 -24.70
C LEU A 660 -3.19 -0.24 -25.06
N TYR A 661 -3.47 0.98 -25.49
CA TYR A 661 -4.82 1.39 -25.86
C TYR A 661 -5.33 0.60 -27.07
N ARG A 662 -4.49 0.39 -28.09
CA ARG A 662 -4.84 -0.43 -29.26
C ARG A 662 -5.04 -1.89 -28.88
N LYS A 663 -4.15 -2.45 -28.03
CA LYS A 663 -4.23 -3.84 -27.55
C LYS A 663 -5.54 -4.12 -26.82
N PHE A 664 -6.03 -3.18 -26.01
CA PHE A 664 -7.21 -3.41 -25.18
C PHE A 664 -8.52 -2.88 -25.78
N TYR A 665 -8.47 -1.82 -26.59
CA TYR A 665 -9.66 -1.15 -27.13
C TYR A 665 -9.77 -1.19 -28.66
N GLY A 666 -8.77 -1.73 -29.38
CA GLY A 666 -8.81 -1.95 -30.83
C GLY A 666 -8.81 -0.69 -31.69
N LYS A 667 -8.55 0.48 -31.11
CA LYS A 667 -8.55 1.79 -31.80
C LYS A 667 -7.48 2.72 -31.24
N LEU A 668 -7.31 3.90 -31.83
CA LEU A 668 -6.42 4.95 -31.29
C LEU A 668 -7.08 5.74 -30.15
N PRO A 669 -6.29 6.31 -29.22
CA PRO A 669 -6.80 7.21 -28.18
C PRO A 669 -7.39 8.51 -28.77
N GLU A 670 -8.57 8.91 -28.30
CA GLU A 670 -9.28 10.10 -28.81
C GLU A 670 -8.58 11.43 -28.46
N ASP A 671 -7.85 11.44 -27.34
CA ASP A 671 -7.12 12.57 -26.76
C ASP A 671 -5.68 12.71 -27.27
N LEU A 672 -5.26 11.82 -28.19
CA LEU A 672 -3.93 11.86 -28.81
C LEU A 672 -3.56 13.24 -29.40
N PRO A 673 -4.47 14.02 -30.04
CA PRO A 673 -4.17 15.37 -30.53
C PRO A 673 -3.69 16.33 -29.43
N SER A 674 -4.11 16.14 -28.19
CA SER A 674 -3.73 16.99 -27.05
C SER A 674 -2.37 16.60 -26.45
N LEU A 675 -1.79 15.46 -26.84
CA LEU A 675 -0.55 14.91 -26.31
C LEU A 675 0.61 14.94 -27.33
N VAL A 676 0.30 15.00 -28.63
CA VAL A 676 1.29 15.14 -29.72
C VAL A 676 1.56 16.63 -29.96
N ARG A 677 2.79 17.09 -29.71
CA ARG A 677 3.15 18.50 -29.90
C ARG A 677 3.66 18.78 -31.29
N THR A 678 4.43 17.84 -31.84
CA THR A 678 5.02 17.93 -33.19
C THR A 678 4.99 16.55 -33.85
N GLU A 679 5.16 16.47 -35.17
CA GLU A 679 5.22 15.18 -35.88
C GLU A 679 6.34 14.26 -35.36
N ALA A 680 7.38 14.83 -34.76
CA ALA A 680 8.51 14.07 -34.22
C ALA A 680 8.18 13.37 -32.89
N ASP A 681 7.08 13.74 -32.22
CA ASP A 681 6.59 13.01 -31.05
C ASP A 681 5.87 11.70 -31.44
N ILE A 682 5.54 11.50 -32.72
CA ILE A 682 4.70 10.39 -33.16
C ILE A 682 5.48 9.07 -33.17
N PRO A 683 4.95 7.99 -32.54
CA PRO A 683 5.54 6.66 -32.60
C PRO A 683 5.85 6.21 -34.04
N ILE A 684 7.10 5.83 -34.31
CA ILE A 684 7.56 5.39 -35.63
C ILE A 684 6.70 4.24 -36.17
N THR A 685 6.40 3.24 -35.32
CA THR A 685 5.63 2.05 -35.69
C THR A 685 4.20 2.34 -36.13
N PHE A 686 3.61 3.45 -35.68
CA PHE A 686 2.22 3.82 -35.93
C PHE A 686 2.09 5.15 -36.68
N LYS A 687 3.17 5.60 -37.35
CA LYS A 687 3.28 6.98 -37.83
C LYS A 687 2.18 7.35 -38.83
N ASP A 688 1.97 6.52 -39.84
CA ASP A 688 1.00 6.82 -40.90
C ASP A 688 -0.43 6.85 -40.36
N GLU A 689 -0.80 5.84 -39.57
CA GLU A 689 -2.13 5.72 -38.93
C GLU A 689 -2.41 6.91 -37.99
N ILE A 690 -1.43 7.29 -37.15
CA ILE A 690 -1.57 8.42 -36.24
C ILE A 690 -1.65 9.73 -37.03
N MET A 691 -0.85 9.92 -38.08
CA MET A 691 -0.91 11.14 -38.89
C MET A 691 -2.25 11.31 -39.60
N GLU A 692 -2.83 10.23 -40.13
CA GLU A 692 -4.18 10.26 -40.70
C GLU A 692 -5.22 10.64 -39.65
N PHE A 693 -5.13 10.04 -38.45
CA PHE A 693 -6.01 10.36 -37.33
C PHE A 693 -5.91 11.82 -36.88
N LEU A 694 -4.70 12.34 -36.72
CA LEU A 694 -4.45 13.75 -36.33
C LEU A 694 -4.99 14.72 -37.38
N LYS A 695 -4.76 14.45 -38.68
CA LYS A 695 -5.31 15.25 -39.78
C LYS A 695 -6.84 15.27 -39.77
N ALA A 696 -7.47 14.11 -39.56
CA ALA A 696 -8.92 14.00 -39.47
C ALA A 696 -9.51 14.79 -38.29
N LYS A 697 -8.74 14.97 -37.20
CA LYS A 697 -9.10 15.77 -36.02
C LYS A 697 -8.73 17.25 -36.13
N GLY A 698 -8.20 17.70 -37.28
CA GLY A 698 -7.80 19.10 -37.49
C GLY A 698 -6.60 19.54 -36.66
N TRP A 699 -5.77 18.58 -36.20
CA TRP A 699 -4.58 18.86 -35.38
C TRP A 699 -3.57 19.74 -36.14
N GLN A 700 -2.93 20.65 -35.41
CA GLN A 700 -1.85 21.51 -35.89
C GLN A 700 -0.64 21.37 -34.95
N PRO A 701 0.60 21.37 -35.47
CA PRO A 701 1.80 21.37 -34.64
C PRO A 701 1.84 22.57 -33.69
N HIS A 702 2.28 22.32 -32.45
CA HIS A 702 2.43 23.37 -31.45
C HIS A 702 3.56 24.33 -31.87
N PRO A 703 3.35 25.66 -31.86
CA PRO A 703 4.31 26.63 -32.40
C PRO A 703 5.64 26.66 -31.63
N MET A 704 5.60 26.46 -30.31
CA MET A 704 6.79 26.32 -29.47
C MET A 704 6.46 25.53 -28.18
N PRO A 705 6.98 24.31 -27.96
CA PRO A 705 6.82 23.61 -26.70
C PRO A 705 7.46 24.38 -25.54
N SER A 706 6.84 24.38 -24.35
CA SER A 706 7.46 24.97 -23.15
C SER A 706 8.80 24.30 -22.83
N ILE A 707 9.81 25.10 -22.53
CA ILE A 707 11.16 24.63 -22.22
C ILE A 707 11.33 24.52 -20.70
N ASP A 708 10.73 25.44 -19.94
CA ASP A 708 10.83 25.46 -18.48
C ASP A 708 9.46 25.67 -17.80
N PRO A 709 8.53 24.69 -17.92
CA PRO A 709 7.18 24.82 -17.37
C PRO A 709 7.19 24.83 -15.84
N THR A 710 6.40 25.73 -15.25
CA THR A 710 6.19 25.87 -13.81
C THR A 710 4.82 26.48 -13.50
N LEU A 711 4.20 26.05 -12.40
CA LEU A 711 3.03 26.69 -11.82
C LEU A 711 3.40 27.87 -10.92
N LEU A 712 4.69 28.09 -10.66
CA LEU A 712 5.16 29.01 -9.63
C LEU A 712 5.67 30.32 -10.23
N GLU A 713 4.92 31.40 -10.04
CA GLU A 713 5.31 32.74 -10.52
C GLU A 713 6.67 33.19 -9.99
N ARG A 714 7.00 32.81 -8.73
CA ARG A 714 8.28 33.17 -8.10
C ARG A 714 9.51 32.54 -8.78
N LEU A 715 9.33 31.54 -9.65
CA LEU A 715 10.42 30.89 -10.39
C LEU A 715 10.66 31.51 -11.77
N ILE A 716 9.81 32.45 -12.21
CA ILE A 716 9.98 33.18 -13.46
C ILE A 716 11.26 34.02 -13.40
N ARG A 717 12.15 33.83 -14.39
CA ARG A 717 13.49 34.44 -14.43
C ARG A 717 13.51 35.82 -15.09
N VAL A 718 12.47 36.16 -15.84
CA VAL A 718 12.33 37.46 -16.50
C VAL A 718 11.49 38.37 -15.62
N LYS A 719 12.05 39.49 -15.18
CA LYS A 719 11.26 40.57 -14.58
C LYS A 719 10.58 41.34 -15.71
N LYS A 720 9.25 41.33 -15.77
CA LYS A 720 8.53 42.32 -16.59
C LYS A 720 8.90 43.70 -16.02
N VAL A 721 9.52 44.54 -16.86
CA VAL A 721 9.86 45.94 -16.54
C VAL A 721 8.58 46.76 -16.53
#